data_AF-A0A7S0LFU6-F1
#
_entry.id   AF-A0A7S0LFU6-F1
#
_cell.length_a   1.000
_cell.length_b   1.000
_cell.length_c   1.000
_cell.angle_alpha   90.00
_cell.angle_beta   90.00
_cell.angle_gamma   90.00
#
_symmetry.space_group_name_H-M   'P 1'
#
loop_
_entity.id
_entity.type
_entity.pdbx_description
1 polymer ?
#
loop_
_entity_poly.entity_id
_entity_poly.type
_entity_poly.pdbx_seq_one_letter_code
_entity_poly.pdbx_strand_id
1 'polypeptide(L)'
;LQGKMSMQEYRSHAFKERVEQALTTLRRLIDTTRHPVLADGVPHAYADKFSLAEFVTNLSLAAQLNVLDALGLHEESMHTCARWRVEGKSVTLRLAVKQRCELLREVTHEVEGAVKHVVESSIFGQTQSKTVMRVTEFFWKQETDYELFAFCGVSPDASTKITLQRRSGTCELKTSTKYSPKPNTSEFPHDDVDISWLLSQLSPELTLAFSIDRDASSCCTPRRNVQVEEALAAAHAMAAWAVSTRASLERETMSASALRQEGGGDVPRLDPSLLRDVDIFLPVLPLFEAELRPAEATEPPITSQPTGTVSAAYSSTPSDASPLLRLTDVAALLQLQRSSMADAWSKLEAHYPDSSSSHVFTLAEAKLCSLLSHLASLLQHFADCLAYIEGMLREQLVAAVGKELTPADFATYMAHHSKKLFRPEFAPSPFSFAVRRPDHFPEGLVALEAQPQGETELPTPIYTLRSSTPAPAPPMSFALNAATRIFFSGERHLHAYVAHEFAGASGVALQLTARARQFSSYMMLLGKIGPAATFVPKHAIIVQNKDELVIPITSQQLPTAKEFRDAVESLSPEQQRFARAYRSMQLEGSLFGVLLIQLKPQLETLLNLPPDSLTKEIELTQQLLNLFIEHQIPSDLLSFGGDPSASAAEKLDAVRAHVEAIVSMLNKAKADEVRDAEQRFGYSHPEASLFGSPEPSFSFCSSASFCSS
;
A
#
# COMPACT_ATOMS: atom_id res chain seq x y z
N LEU A 1 7.87 14.77 4.96
CA LEU A 1 6.74 15.21 4.08
C LEU A 1 5.95 14.03 3.48
N GLN A 2 6.54 12.84 3.29
CA GLN A 2 5.88 11.68 2.67
C GLN A 2 4.81 10.93 3.50
N GLY A 3 4.47 11.36 4.71
CA GLY A 3 3.61 10.60 5.64
C GLY A 3 2.17 11.09 5.83
N LYS A 4 1.75 12.18 5.19
CA LYS A 4 0.45 12.85 5.49
C LYS A 4 -0.43 13.15 4.28
N MET A 5 -0.01 12.78 3.07
CA MET A 5 -0.81 13.01 1.86
C MET A 5 -1.66 11.76 1.59
N SER A 6 -2.94 11.96 1.26
CA SER A 6 -3.75 10.87 0.73
C SER A 6 -3.10 10.33 -0.56
N MET A 7 -3.36 9.07 -0.92
CA MET A 7 -2.82 8.48 -2.15
C MET A 7 -3.19 9.29 -3.40
N GLN A 8 -4.36 9.95 -3.37
CA GLN A 8 -4.83 10.82 -4.44
C GLN A 8 -4.07 12.16 -4.49
N GLU A 9 -3.80 12.77 -3.33
CA GLU A 9 -2.98 13.99 -3.23
C GLU A 9 -1.53 13.74 -3.68
N TYR A 10 -0.96 12.60 -3.29
CA TYR A 10 0.39 12.22 -3.71
C TYR A 10 0.48 12.06 -5.23
N ARG A 11 -0.51 11.39 -5.85
CA ARG A 11 -0.58 11.25 -7.31
C ARG A 11 -0.75 12.59 -8.02
N SER A 12 -1.57 13.49 -7.48
CA SER A 12 -1.76 14.84 -8.02
C SER A 12 -0.45 15.65 -7.97
N HIS A 13 0.24 15.63 -6.83
CA HIS A 13 1.53 16.32 -6.68
C HIS A 13 2.60 15.79 -7.65
N ALA A 14 2.78 14.47 -7.69
CA ALA A 14 3.74 13.83 -8.59
C ALA A 14 3.42 14.10 -10.08
N PHE A 15 2.12 14.21 -10.42
CA PHE A 15 1.69 14.60 -11.76
C PHE A 15 2.09 16.04 -12.08
N LYS A 16 1.80 17.01 -11.19
CA LYS A 16 2.16 18.43 -11.40
C LYS A 16 3.67 18.60 -11.55
N GLU A 17 4.48 17.97 -10.70
CA GLU A 17 5.95 18.00 -10.82
C GLU A 17 6.43 17.50 -12.19
N ARG A 18 5.84 16.40 -12.70
CA ARG A 18 6.20 15.85 -14.02
C ARG A 18 5.86 16.83 -15.15
N VAL A 19 4.69 17.47 -15.09
CA VAL A 19 4.29 18.47 -16.09
C VAL A 19 5.20 19.71 -16.02
N GLU A 20 5.62 20.14 -14.84
CA GLU A 20 6.56 21.26 -14.67
C GLU A 20 7.95 20.96 -15.26
N GLN A 21 8.43 19.72 -15.11
CA GLN A 21 9.66 19.27 -15.77
C GLN A 21 9.52 19.29 -17.30
N ALA A 22 8.40 18.78 -17.82
CA ALA A 22 8.12 18.80 -19.26
C ALA A 22 8.00 20.24 -19.81
N LEU A 23 7.36 21.13 -19.05
CA LEU A 23 7.25 22.57 -19.34
C LEU A 23 8.62 23.24 -19.44
N THR A 24 9.57 22.86 -18.58
CA THR A 24 10.93 23.41 -18.60
C THR A 24 11.64 23.07 -19.91
N THR A 25 11.45 21.84 -20.41
CA THR A 25 11.97 21.42 -21.71
C THR A 25 11.27 22.15 -22.86
N LEU A 26 9.94 22.27 -22.79
CA LEU A 26 9.14 22.93 -23.82
C LEU A 26 9.48 24.42 -23.98
N ARG A 27 9.68 25.14 -22.87
CA ARG A 27 10.04 26.57 -22.86
C ARG A 27 11.38 26.88 -23.52
N ARG A 28 12.26 25.88 -23.70
CA ARG A 28 13.52 26.05 -24.45
C ARG A 28 13.31 26.02 -25.96
N LEU A 29 12.18 25.49 -26.42
CA LEU A 29 11.89 25.25 -27.83
C LEU A 29 10.83 26.20 -28.40
N ILE A 30 9.88 26.62 -27.55
CA ILE A 30 8.86 27.61 -27.92
C ILE A 30 9.45 29.02 -27.81
N ASP A 31 8.95 29.94 -28.64
CA ASP A 31 9.25 31.38 -28.61
C ASP A 31 9.26 31.94 -27.17
N THR A 32 10.30 32.70 -26.82
CA THR A 32 10.49 33.31 -25.49
C THR A 32 9.38 34.27 -25.09
N THR A 33 8.59 34.73 -26.05
CA THR A 33 7.43 35.60 -25.84
C THR A 33 6.16 34.85 -25.44
N ARG A 34 6.25 33.54 -25.18
CA ARG A 34 5.15 32.68 -24.76
C ARG A 34 5.34 32.10 -23.37
N HIS A 35 4.23 31.95 -22.67
CA HIS A 35 4.14 31.63 -21.26
C HIS A 35 3.12 30.50 -21.01
N PRO A 36 3.40 29.27 -21.51
CA PRO A 36 2.57 28.11 -21.19
C PRO A 36 2.70 27.76 -19.70
N VAL A 37 1.54 27.52 -19.08
CA VAL A 37 1.38 27.17 -17.66
C VAL A 37 0.30 26.11 -17.50
N LEU A 38 0.30 25.43 -16.35
CA LEU A 38 -0.79 24.52 -15.98
C LEU A 38 -2.13 25.26 -15.99
N ALA A 39 -3.18 24.58 -16.45
CA ALA A 39 -4.49 25.19 -16.69
C ALA A 39 -5.14 25.80 -15.42
N ASP A 40 -4.87 25.23 -14.23
CA ASP A 40 -5.32 25.75 -12.94
C ASP A 40 -4.64 27.07 -12.53
N GLY A 41 -3.52 27.42 -13.18
CA GLY A 41 -2.75 28.63 -12.91
C GLY A 41 -3.26 29.91 -13.59
N VAL A 42 -4.27 29.83 -14.46
CA VAL A 42 -4.79 30.98 -15.22
C VAL A 42 -6.30 31.08 -15.18
N PRO A 43 -6.89 32.30 -15.24
CA PRO A 43 -8.32 32.46 -15.41
C PRO A 43 -8.80 31.87 -16.75
N HIS A 44 -9.86 31.08 -16.71
CA HIS A 44 -10.46 30.44 -17.89
C HIS A 44 -11.96 30.19 -17.66
N ALA A 45 -12.73 30.03 -18.73
CA ALA A 45 -14.13 29.70 -18.69
C ALA A 45 -14.36 28.18 -18.53
N TYR A 46 -15.57 27.80 -18.15
CA TYR A 46 -15.95 26.37 -18.08
C TYR A 46 -15.84 25.68 -19.45
N ALA A 47 -16.19 26.38 -20.53
CA ALA A 47 -16.09 25.86 -21.90
C ALA A 47 -14.64 25.53 -22.32
N ASP A 48 -13.65 26.29 -21.83
CA ASP A 48 -12.24 26.08 -22.13
C ASP A 48 -11.73 24.73 -21.59
N LYS A 49 -12.35 24.20 -20.54
CA LYS A 49 -12.01 22.90 -19.96
C LYS A 49 -12.42 21.73 -20.84
N PHE A 50 -13.54 21.86 -21.56
CA PHE A 50 -13.92 20.89 -22.59
C PHE A 50 -12.93 20.92 -23.74
N SER A 51 -12.59 22.13 -24.20
CA SER A 51 -11.60 22.31 -25.27
C SER A 51 -10.22 21.81 -24.86
N LEU A 52 -9.84 21.94 -23.58
CA LEU A 52 -8.63 21.33 -23.02
C LEU A 52 -8.69 19.80 -23.02
N ALA A 53 -9.82 19.20 -22.64
CA ALA A 53 -10.02 17.75 -22.67
C ALA A 53 -9.97 17.18 -24.11
N GLU A 54 -10.56 17.88 -25.07
CA GLU A 54 -10.48 17.57 -26.51
C GLU A 54 -9.03 17.70 -27.01
N PHE A 55 -8.34 18.75 -26.59
CA PHE A 55 -6.94 19.00 -26.96
C PHE A 55 -6.00 17.90 -26.45
N VAL A 56 -6.05 17.56 -25.16
CA VAL A 56 -5.17 16.51 -24.59
C VAL A 56 -5.51 15.13 -25.15
N THR A 57 -6.78 14.85 -25.46
CA THR A 57 -7.18 13.60 -26.12
C THR A 57 -6.62 13.53 -27.54
N ASN A 58 -6.80 14.55 -28.37
CA ASN A 58 -6.23 14.57 -29.73
C ASN A 58 -4.69 14.47 -29.72
N LEU A 59 -4.04 15.17 -28.79
CA LEU A 59 -2.58 15.11 -28.63
C LEU A 59 -2.11 13.72 -28.19
N SER A 60 -2.85 13.06 -27.30
CA SER A 60 -2.61 11.67 -26.90
C SER A 60 -2.75 10.71 -28.09
N LEU A 61 -3.81 10.84 -28.90
CA LEU A 61 -4.02 10.02 -30.09
C LEU A 61 -2.87 10.19 -31.10
N ALA A 62 -2.44 11.43 -31.35
CA ALA A 62 -1.29 11.71 -32.22
C ALA A 62 0.02 11.12 -31.68
N ALA A 63 0.23 11.22 -30.36
CA ALA A 63 1.40 10.66 -29.69
C ALA A 63 1.41 9.12 -29.70
N GLN A 64 0.24 8.47 -29.62
CA GLN A 64 0.10 7.03 -29.79
C GLN A 64 0.48 6.60 -31.21
N LEU A 65 0.04 7.35 -32.23
CA LEU A 65 0.36 7.07 -33.63
C LEU A 65 1.85 7.24 -33.92
N ASN A 66 2.54 8.21 -33.29
CA ASN A 66 4.01 8.30 -33.33
C ASN A 66 4.68 7.03 -32.80
N VAL A 67 4.15 6.45 -31.72
CA VAL A 67 4.69 5.21 -31.14
C VAL A 67 4.40 4.02 -32.05
N LEU A 68 3.19 3.94 -32.63
CA LEU A 68 2.84 2.88 -33.59
C LEU A 68 3.68 2.95 -34.87
N ASP A 69 3.94 4.15 -35.40
CA ASP A 69 4.85 4.38 -36.53
C ASP A 69 6.27 3.89 -36.20
N ALA A 70 6.78 4.23 -35.01
CA ALA A 70 8.06 3.73 -34.51
C ALA A 70 8.09 2.20 -34.28
N LEU A 71 6.94 1.58 -34.00
CA LEU A 71 6.76 0.14 -33.93
C LEU A 71 6.68 -0.53 -35.32
N GLY A 72 6.66 0.24 -36.41
CA GLY A 72 6.64 -0.26 -37.79
C GLY A 72 5.30 -0.13 -38.51
N LEU A 73 4.29 0.48 -37.87
CA LEU A 73 3.01 0.81 -38.51
C LEU A 73 3.13 2.13 -39.29
N HIS A 74 3.98 2.12 -40.32
CA HIS A 74 4.21 3.26 -41.20
C HIS A 74 2.96 3.68 -41.98
N GLU A 75 3.04 4.82 -42.68
CA GLU A 75 1.94 5.46 -43.41
C GLU A 75 1.11 4.50 -44.27
N GLU A 76 1.78 3.69 -45.10
CA GLU A 76 1.13 2.74 -46.00
C GLU A 76 0.35 1.64 -45.24
N SER A 77 0.96 1.10 -44.20
CA SER A 77 0.33 0.12 -43.30
C SER A 77 -0.84 0.74 -42.53
N MET A 78 -0.71 2.01 -42.15
CA MET A 78 -1.73 2.76 -41.44
C MET A 78 -2.96 3.04 -42.32
N HIS A 79 -2.75 3.46 -43.57
CA HIS A 79 -3.82 3.57 -44.57
C HIS A 79 -4.54 2.23 -44.79
N THR A 80 -3.78 1.12 -44.81
CA THR A 80 -4.38 -0.21 -44.94
C THR A 80 -5.26 -0.57 -43.74
N CYS A 81 -4.80 -0.29 -42.52
CA CYS A 81 -5.58 -0.50 -41.30
C CYS A 81 -6.82 0.40 -41.24
N ALA A 82 -6.68 1.68 -41.62
CA ALA A 82 -7.82 2.61 -41.72
C ALA A 82 -8.85 2.11 -42.74
N ARG A 83 -8.41 1.61 -43.90
CA ARG A 83 -9.31 0.99 -44.90
C ARG A 83 -10.04 -0.22 -44.33
N TRP A 84 -9.35 -1.14 -43.66
CA TRP A 84 -10.00 -2.29 -43.01
C TRP A 84 -11.08 -1.85 -42.02
N ARG A 85 -10.82 -0.78 -41.27
CA ARG A 85 -11.80 -0.22 -40.33
C ARG A 85 -13.02 0.37 -41.03
N VAL A 86 -12.83 1.09 -42.15
CA VAL A 86 -13.93 1.61 -42.99
C VAL A 86 -14.77 0.48 -43.59
N GLU A 87 -14.15 -0.65 -43.93
CA GLU A 87 -14.82 -1.89 -44.35
C GLU A 87 -15.57 -2.61 -43.20
N GLY A 88 -15.57 -2.04 -41.99
CA GLY A 88 -16.24 -2.61 -40.82
C GLY A 88 -15.50 -3.77 -40.17
N LYS A 89 -14.22 -3.99 -40.52
CA LYS A 89 -13.40 -5.04 -39.91
C LYS A 89 -12.72 -4.51 -38.65
N SER A 90 -12.64 -5.35 -37.63
CA SER A 90 -11.79 -5.09 -36.46
C SER A 90 -10.32 -5.24 -36.86
N VAL A 91 -9.44 -4.43 -36.26
CA VAL A 91 -7.99 -4.46 -36.46
C VAL A 91 -7.30 -4.72 -35.13
N THR A 92 -6.48 -5.77 -35.08
CA THR A 92 -5.84 -6.25 -33.86
C THR A 92 -4.32 -6.22 -34.01
N LEU A 93 -3.60 -5.78 -32.97
CA LEU A 93 -2.16 -5.93 -32.85
C LEU A 93 -1.84 -7.20 -32.05
N ARG A 94 -0.83 -7.95 -32.51
CA ARG A 94 -0.37 -9.18 -31.87
C ARG A 94 1.16 -9.27 -31.88
N LEU A 95 1.73 -9.66 -30.74
CA LEU A 95 3.10 -10.19 -30.68
C LEU A 95 3.03 -11.71 -30.57
N ALA A 96 3.53 -12.41 -31.59
CA ALA A 96 3.70 -13.87 -31.56
C ALA A 96 5.16 -14.21 -31.27
N VAL A 97 5.38 -15.13 -30.32
CA VAL A 97 6.72 -15.65 -29.98
C VAL A 97 6.72 -17.16 -30.11
N LYS A 98 7.75 -17.69 -30.78
CA LYS A 98 7.97 -19.13 -30.97
C LYS A 98 9.39 -19.48 -30.58
N GLN A 99 9.55 -20.56 -29.83
CA GLN A 99 10.86 -21.09 -29.47
C GLN A 99 11.04 -22.51 -30.00
N ARG A 100 12.25 -22.83 -30.44
CA ARG A 100 12.67 -24.18 -30.83
C ARG A 100 13.93 -24.56 -30.09
N CYS A 101 13.99 -25.81 -29.62
CA CYS A 101 15.16 -26.34 -28.93
C CYS A 101 15.57 -27.67 -29.54
N GLU A 102 16.81 -27.75 -30.03
CA GLU A 102 17.33 -28.92 -30.76
C GLU A 102 18.71 -29.29 -30.24
N LEU A 103 19.02 -30.58 -30.16
CA LEU A 103 20.35 -31.05 -29.75
C LEU A 103 21.37 -30.73 -30.85
N LEU A 104 22.41 -29.97 -30.48
CA LEU A 104 23.43 -29.45 -31.39
C LEU A 104 24.63 -30.41 -31.46
N ARG A 105 25.17 -30.82 -30.28
CA ARG A 105 26.27 -31.79 -30.19
C ARG A 105 26.38 -32.42 -28.80
N GLU A 106 27.07 -33.56 -28.73
CA GLU A 106 27.46 -34.24 -27.50
C GLU A 106 28.98 -34.23 -27.38
N VAL A 107 29.52 -33.77 -26.25
CA VAL A 107 30.97 -33.72 -25.99
C VAL A 107 31.26 -34.53 -24.75
N THR A 108 32.13 -35.52 -24.87
CA THR A 108 32.59 -36.33 -23.73
C THR A 108 34.04 -36.02 -23.46
N HIS A 109 34.36 -35.62 -22.23
CA HIS A 109 35.73 -35.37 -21.80
C HIS A 109 35.98 -36.00 -20.44
N GLU A 110 37.26 -36.27 -20.16
CA GLU A 110 37.69 -36.88 -18.91
C GLU A 110 38.06 -35.79 -17.91
N VAL A 111 37.45 -35.84 -16.73
CA VAL A 111 37.75 -34.96 -15.61
C VAL A 111 38.41 -35.80 -14.52
N GLU A 112 39.60 -35.40 -14.07
CA GLU A 112 40.28 -36.08 -12.97
C GLU A 112 39.45 -35.93 -11.68
N GLY A 113 39.07 -37.04 -11.05
CA GLY A 113 38.35 -37.03 -9.78
C GLY A 113 39.23 -36.51 -8.64
N ALA A 114 38.63 -35.80 -7.67
CA ALA A 114 39.34 -35.17 -6.55
C ALA A 114 40.02 -36.15 -5.58
N VAL A 115 39.68 -37.44 -5.62
CA VAL A 115 40.14 -38.46 -4.67
C VAL A 115 41.21 -39.36 -5.31
N LYS A 116 42.44 -39.30 -4.78
CA LYS A 116 43.54 -40.22 -5.10
C LYS A 116 43.45 -41.46 -4.20
N HIS A 117 43.36 -42.66 -4.78
CA HIS A 117 43.56 -43.90 -4.05
C HIS A 117 45.02 -44.37 -4.20
N VAL A 118 45.75 -44.37 -3.10
CA VAL A 118 47.10 -44.96 -3.01
C VAL A 118 46.94 -46.39 -2.50
N VAL A 119 47.41 -47.37 -3.28
CA VAL A 119 47.51 -48.76 -2.83
C VAL A 119 48.99 -49.06 -2.62
N GLU A 120 49.38 -49.42 -1.40
CA GLU A 120 50.74 -49.87 -1.09
C GLU A 120 50.87 -51.38 -1.34
N SER A 121 51.64 -51.76 -2.36
CA SER A 121 52.09 -53.14 -2.57
C SER A 121 53.55 -53.27 -2.13
N SER A 122 53.81 -54.25 -1.27
CA SER A 122 55.03 -54.39 -0.47
C SER A 122 56.28 -54.93 -1.20
N ILE A 123 56.24 -55.11 -2.51
CA ILE A 123 57.39 -55.57 -3.29
C ILE A 123 57.35 -54.88 -4.66
N PHE A 124 58.23 -53.88 -4.87
CA PHE A 124 58.36 -53.03 -6.07
C PHE A 124 57.29 -51.95 -6.31
N GLY A 125 57.51 -50.74 -5.78
CA GLY A 125 56.98 -49.45 -6.30
C GLY A 125 55.56 -49.02 -5.85
N GLN A 126 55.39 -47.74 -5.49
CA GLN A 126 54.08 -47.12 -5.24
C GLN A 126 53.28 -47.04 -6.55
N THR A 127 52.07 -47.61 -6.59
CA THR A 127 51.13 -47.41 -7.70
C THR A 127 50.07 -46.38 -7.29
N GLN A 128 50.10 -45.20 -7.91
CA GLN A 128 49.05 -44.18 -7.72
C GLN A 128 47.90 -44.46 -8.69
N SER A 129 46.71 -44.75 -8.16
CA SER A 129 45.49 -44.84 -8.98
C SER A 129 44.64 -43.58 -8.79
N LYS A 130 44.37 -42.85 -9.89
CA LYS A 130 43.43 -41.73 -9.91
C LYS A 130 42.12 -42.19 -10.55
N THR A 131 41.00 -41.88 -9.90
CA THR A 131 39.67 -42.12 -10.49
C THR A 131 39.42 -41.07 -11.57
N VAL A 132 39.44 -41.47 -12.84
CA VAL A 132 39.07 -40.61 -13.97
C VAL A 132 37.55 -40.68 -14.11
N MET A 133 36.86 -39.54 -13.99
CA MET A 133 35.42 -39.46 -14.21
C MET A 133 35.15 -38.97 -15.64
N ARG A 134 34.41 -39.77 -16.40
CA ARG A 134 33.99 -39.38 -17.75
C ARG A 134 32.73 -38.50 -17.66
N VAL A 135 32.84 -37.23 -18.05
CA VAL A 135 31.72 -36.28 -18.07
C VAL A 135 31.25 -36.11 -19.51
N THR A 136 29.96 -36.36 -19.75
CA THR A 136 29.31 -36.09 -21.03
C THR A 136 28.44 -34.85 -20.91
N GLU A 137 28.66 -33.91 -21.82
CA GLU A 137 27.95 -32.64 -21.92
C GLU A 137 27.16 -32.60 -23.22
N PHE A 138 25.92 -32.12 -23.13
CA PHE A 138 25.00 -31.99 -24.25
C PHE A 138 24.79 -30.51 -24.52
N PHE A 139 25.01 -30.10 -25.76
CA PHE A 139 24.84 -28.72 -26.19
C PHE A 139 23.60 -28.62 -27.07
N TRP A 140 22.73 -27.67 -26.77
CA TRP A 140 21.43 -27.50 -27.42
C TRP A 140 21.37 -26.13 -28.09
N LYS A 141 20.87 -26.07 -29.33
CA LYS A 141 20.51 -24.83 -30.00
C LYS A 141 19.14 -24.41 -29.52
N GLN A 142 19.02 -23.21 -28.95
CA GLN A 142 17.73 -22.56 -28.72
C GLN A 142 17.56 -21.45 -29.74
N GLU A 143 16.50 -21.51 -30.54
CA GLU A 143 16.09 -20.50 -31.49
C GLU A 143 14.80 -19.83 -30.99
N THR A 144 14.75 -18.50 -31.04
CA THR A 144 13.61 -17.70 -30.61
C THR A 144 13.22 -16.77 -31.75
N ASP A 145 12.03 -16.98 -32.30
CA ASP A 145 11.41 -16.14 -33.31
C ASP A 145 10.34 -15.27 -32.64
N TYR A 146 10.28 -14.00 -33.00
CA TYR A 146 9.09 -13.19 -32.75
C TYR A 146 8.63 -12.44 -33.99
N GLU A 147 7.32 -12.18 -34.02
CA GLU A 147 6.67 -11.37 -35.04
C GLU A 147 5.64 -10.45 -34.37
N LEU A 148 5.82 -9.14 -34.52
CA LEU A 148 4.82 -8.13 -34.20
C LEU A 148 4.07 -7.79 -35.49
N PHE A 149 2.74 -7.92 -35.49
CA PHE A 149 1.93 -7.69 -36.67
C PHE A 149 0.55 -7.12 -36.34
N ALA A 150 -0.03 -6.41 -37.30
CA ALA A 150 -1.44 -6.03 -37.32
C ALA A 150 -2.23 -6.99 -38.22
N PHE A 151 -3.45 -7.33 -37.86
CA PHE A 151 -4.33 -8.10 -38.74
C PHE A 151 -5.79 -7.68 -38.62
N CYS A 152 -6.60 -7.98 -39.64
CA CYS A 152 -8.05 -7.76 -39.59
C CYS A 152 -8.86 -9.05 -39.53
N GLY A 153 -10.00 -9.00 -38.84
CA GLY A 153 -10.91 -10.13 -38.68
C GLY A 153 -10.53 -11.07 -37.54
N VAL A 154 -10.95 -12.34 -37.63
CA VAL A 154 -10.88 -13.32 -36.52
C VAL A 154 -9.52 -14.02 -36.44
N SER A 155 -8.83 -14.19 -37.58
CA SER A 155 -7.54 -14.86 -37.64
C SER A 155 -6.60 -14.21 -38.67
N PRO A 156 -5.29 -14.17 -38.40
CA PRO A 156 -4.32 -13.64 -39.35
C PRO A 156 -4.09 -14.62 -40.50
N ASP A 157 -4.39 -14.18 -41.72
CA ASP A 157 -4.02 -14.85 -42.98
C ASP A 157 -3.08 -13.95 -43.79
N ALA A 158 -2.41 -14.50 -44.80
CA ALA A 158 -1.46 -13.74 -45.63
C ALA A 158 -2.06 -12.50 -46.32
N SER A 159 -3.39 -12.48 -46.54
CA SER A 159 -4.11 -11.33 -47.14
C SER A 159 -4.66 -10.34 -46.12
N THR A 160 -4.69 -10.70 -44.83
CA THR A 160 -5.29 -9.92 -43.75
C THR A 160 -4.28 -9.52 -42.68
N LYS A 161 -2.98 -9.76 -42.91
CA LYS A 161 -1.89 -9.52 -41.96
C LYS A 161 -0.85 -8.55 -42.54
N ILE A 162 -0.40 -7.60 -41.70
CA ILE A 162 0.72 -6.69 -41.96
C ILE A 162 1.78 -6.92 -40.90
N THR A 163 2.95 -7.42 -41.30
CA THR A 163 4.09 -7.57 -40.39
C THR A 163 4.73 -6.22 -40.12
N LEU A 164 4.84 -5.85 -38.83
CA LEU A 164 5.45 -4.59 -38.38
C LEU A 164 6.93 -4.80 -38.05
N GLN A 165 7.23 -5.83 -37.26
CA GLN A 165 8.59 -6.23 -36.92
C GLN A 165 8.69 -7.74 -36.83
N ARG A 166 9.86 -8.29 -37.18
CA ARG A 166 10.16 -9.70 -36.96
C ARG A 166 11.66 -9.92 -36.78
N ARG A 167 12.04 -10.86 -35.92
CA ARG A 167 13.42 -11.30 -35.80
C ARG A 167 13.50 -12.74 -35.34
N SER A 168 14.63 -13.37 -35.65
CA SER A 168 15.03 -14.67 -35.13
C SER A 168 16.40 -14.53 -34.46
N GLY A 169 16.53 -15.06 -33.26
CA GLY A 169 17.77 -15.08 -32.49
C GLY A 169 18.08 -16.48 -31.98
N THR A 170 19.36 -16.77 -31.76
CA THR A 170 19.83 -18.09 -31.34
C THR A 170 20.78 -18.01 -30.15
N CYS A 171 20.69 -18.97 -29.23
CA CYS A 171 21.70 -19.19 -28.22
C CYS A 171 22.01 -20.68 -28.06
N GLU A 172 23.15 -20.96 -27.43
CA GLU A 172 23.57 -22.32 -27.13
C GLU A 172 23.44 -22.57 -25.63
N LEU A 173 22.76 -23.65 -25.27
CA LEU A 173 22.56 -24.12 -23.90
C LEU A 173 23.38 -25.38 -23.65
N LYS A 174 23.79 -25.61 -22.40
CA LYS A 174 24.60 -26.76 -22.01
C LYS A 174 23.94 -27.51 -20.85
N THR A 175 23.81 -28.83 -20.97
CA THR A 175 23.30 -29.72 -19.92
C THR A 175 24.25 -30.89 -19.67
N SER A 176 24.22 -31.46 -18.45
CA SER A 176 24.97 -32.68 -18.08
C SER A 176 24.19 -33.96 -18.35
N THR A 177 22.95 -33.85 -18.81
CA THR A 177 22.08 -34.98 -19.15
C THR A 177 21.51 -34.79 -20.55
N LYS A 178 21.14 -35.90 -21.20
CA LYS A 178 20.51 -35.90 -22.52
C LYS A 178 19.04 -35.42 -22.50
N TYR A 179 18.55 -34.93 -21.37
CA TYR A 179 17.22 -34.33 -21.27
C TYR A 179 17.26 -32.91 -21.81
N SER A 180 16.36 -32.62 -22.74
CA SER A 180 16.25 -31.28 -23.32
C SER A 180 15.89 -30.25 -22.25
N PRO A 181 16.58 -29.10 -22.18
CA PRO A 181 16.30 -28.05 -21.19
C PRO A 181 14.95 -27.35 -21.44
N LYS A 182 14.41 -27.43 -22.66
CA LYS A 182 13.14 -26.84 -23.10
C LYS A 182 12.41 -27.80 -24.06
N PRO A 183 11.08 -27.67 -24.26
CA PRO A 183 10.38 -28.43 -25.30
C PRO A 183 10.94 -28.15 -26.70
N ASN A 184 10.87 -29.15 -27.61
CA ASN A 184 11.38 -29.02 -28.99
C ASN A 184 10.78 -27.83 -29.75
N THR A 185 9.49 -27.56 -29.52
CA THR A 185 8.81 -26.37 -30.01
C THR A 185 7.86 -25.89 -28.94
N SER A 186 7.95 -24.60 -28.60
CA SER A 186 7.03 -23.93 -27.69
C SER A 186 6.43 -22.73 -28.42
N GLU A 187 5.10 -22.68 -28.48
CA GLU A 187 4.36 -21.50 -28.91
C GLU A 187 3.75 -20.87 -27.67
N PHE A 188 4.03 -19.59 -27.45
CA PHE A 188 3.56 -18.87 -26.29
C PHE A 188 2.18 -18.28 -26.56
N PRO A 189 1.32 -18.16 -25.52
CA PRO A 189 0.06 -17.44 -25.66
C PRO A 189 0.35 -16.02 -26.17
N HIS A 190 -0.46 -15.58 -27.12
CA HIS A 190 -0.35 -14.26 -27.73
C HIS A 190 -1.19 -13.25 -26.96
N ASP A 191 -0.60 -12.08 -26.73
CA ASP A 191 -1.31 -10.92 -26.19
C ASP A 191 -1.83 -10.08 -27.37
N ASP A 192 -3.14 -9.94 -27.44
CA ASP A 192 -3.84 -9.19 -28.49
C ASP A 192 -4.42 -7.89 -27.94
N VAL A 193 -4.43 -6.85 -28.76
CA VAL A 193 -5.21 -5.63 -28.51
C VAL A 193 -5.93 -5.16 -29.75
N ASP A 194 -7.23 -4.87 -29.58
CA ASP A 194 -8.04 -4.23 -30.61
C ASP A 194 -7.74 -2.72 -30.66
N ILE A 195 -7.25 -2.25 -31.82
CA ILE A 195 -6.96 -0.83 -32.08
C ILE A 195 -8.02 -0.17 -32.96
N SER A 196 -9.15 -0.83 -33.22
CA SER A 196 -10.22 -0.35 -34.11
C SER A 196 -10.83 0.97 -33.66
N TRP A 197 -10.88 1.22 -32.35
CA TRP A 197 -11.38 2.49 -31.81
C TRP A 197 -10.41 3.65 -32.07
N LEU A 198 -9.10 3.42 -31.91
CA LEU A 198 -8.06 4.41 -32.24
C LEU A 198 -8.14 4.75 -33.73
N LEU A 199 -8.23 3.73 -34.58
CA LEU A 199 -8.35 3.91 -36.03
C LEU A 199 -9.65 4.61 -36.45
N SER A 200 -10.74 4.46 -35.69
CA SER A 200 -11.98 5.19 -35.99
C SER A 200 -11.92 6.68 -35.67
N GLN A 201 -10.88 7.14 -34.96
CA GLN A 201 -10.65 8.58 -34.76
C GLN A 201 -9.94 9.25 -35.95
N LEU A 202 -9.52 8.48 -36.95
CA LEU A 202 -8.81 8.95 -38.14
C LEU A 202 -9.78 9.15 -39.32
N SER A 203 -9.62 10.27 -40.03
CA SER A 203 -10.19 10.44 -41.37
C SER A 203 -9.44 9.57 -42.40
N PRO A 204 -9.99 9.40 -43.62
CA PRO A 204 -9.28 8.72 -44.72
C PRO A 204 -7.89 9.31 -45.04
N GLU A 205 -7.72 10.61 -44.80
CA GLU A 205 -6.48 11.38 -44.97
C GLU A 205 -5.57 11.32 -43.72
N LEU A 206 -5.84 10.40 -42.79
CA LEU A 206 -5.11 10.25 -41.52
C LEU A 206 -5.14 11.54 -40.68
N THR A 207 -6.31 12.18 -40.60
CA THR A 207 -6.50 13.34 -39.73
C THR A 207 -7.31 13.00 -38.49
N LEU A 208 -6.85 13.47 -37.33
CA LEU A 208 -7.54 13.29 -36.04
C LEU A 208 -8.53 14.43 -35.79
N ALA A 209 -9.74 14.09 -35.34
CA ALA A 209 -10.79 15.06 -35.03
C ALA A 209 -11.68 14.63 -33.86
N PHE A 210 -11.06 14.19 -32.75
CA PHE A 210 -11.82 13.84 -31.54
C PHE A 210 -12.52 15.09 -31.00
N SER A 211 -13.80 14.95 -30.65
CA SER A 211 -14.63 16.01 -30.05
C SER A 211 -15.62 15.43 -29.04
N ILE A 212 -16.03 16.26 -28.08
CA ILE A 212 -16.99 15.89 -27.05
C ILE A 212 -18.35 16.46 -27.43
N ASP A 213 -19.36 15.60 -27.51
CA ASP A 213 -20.75 16.04 -27.58
C ASP A 213 -21.19 16.58 -26.22
N ARG A 214 -21.31 17.91 -26.14
CA ARG A 214 -21.67 18.64 -24.92
C ARG A 214 -23.18 18.66 -24.69
N ASP A 215 -23.97 18.43 -25.73
CA ASP A 215 -25.43 18.48 -25.67
C ASP A 215 -26.05 17.13 -25.29
N ALA A 216 -25.25 16.05 -25.32
CA ALA A 216 -25.67 14.74 -24.85
C ALA A 216 -26.04 14.75 -23.36
N SER A 217 -27.21 14.19 -23.00
CA SER A 217 -27.68 14.11 -21.61
C SER A 217 -26.77 13.30 -20.69
N SER A 218 -25.91 12.44 -21.24
CA SER A 218 -24.90 11.67 -20.52
C SER A 218 -23.60 12.46 -20.26
N CYS A 219 -23.45 13.66 -20.82
CA CYS A 219 -22.27 14.50 -20.64
C CYS A 219 -22.36 15.26 -19.30
N CYS A 220 -21.59 14.81 -18.31
CA CYS A 220 -21.60 15.40 -16.96
C CYS A 220 -20.48 16.42 -16.78
N THR A 221 -19.27 16.11 -17.24
CA THR A 221 -18.08 16.97 -17.15
C THR A 221 -17.15 16.72 -18.34
N PRO A 222 -16.15 17.58 -18.59
CA PRO A 222 -15.11 17.33 -19.61
C PRO A 222 -14.45 15.95 -19.53
N ARG A 223 -14.31 15.37 -18.33
CA ARG A 223 -13.79 14.00 -18.15
C ARG A 223 -14.90 12.93 -18.15
N ARG A 224 -16.09 13.25 -17.62
CA ARG A 224 -17.21 12.29 -17.48
C ARG A 224 -18.23 12.48 -18.61
N ASN A 225 -17.92 11.91 -19.76
CA ASN A 225 -18.78 11.83 -20.94
C ASN A 225 -18.43 10.57 -21.74
N VAL A 226 -19.33 10.15 -22.64
CA VAL A 226 -19.20 8.87 -23.36
C VAL A 226 -17.92 8.81 -24.18
N GLN A 227 -17.59 9.87 -24.91
CA GLN A 227 -16.43 9.93 -25.81
C GLN A 227 -15.10 9.78 -25.04
N VAL A 228 -14.97 10.48 -23.90
CA VAL A 228 -13.78 10.39 -23.06
C VAL A 228 -13.70 9.05 -22.32
N GLU A 229 -14.83 8.48 -21.88
CA GLU A 229 -14.83 7.14 -21.26
C GLU A 229 -14.41 6.06 -22.27
N GLU A 230 -14.86 6.13 -23.52
CA GLU A 230 -14.40 5.24 -24.59
C GLU A 230 -12.90 5.42 -24.88
N ALA A 231 -12.42 6.66 -24.91
CA ALA A 231 -11.00 6.95 -25.09
C ALA A 231 -10.13 6.38 -23.95
N LEU A 232 -10.59 6.52 -22.70
CA LEU A 232 -9.93 5.94 -21.54
C LEU A 232 -9.97 4.41 -21.54
N ALA A 233 -11.09 3.81 -21.97
CA ALA A 233 -11.20 2.36 -22.09
C ALA A 233 -10.22 1.79 -23.13
N ALA A 234 -10.14 2.41 -24.31
CA ALA A 234 -9.17 2.04 -25.34
C ALA A 234 -7.72 2.24 -24.87
N ALA A 235 -7.44 3.37 -24.20
CA ALA A 235 -6.13 3.66 -23.61
C ALA A 235 -5.72 2.62 -22.55
N HIS A 236 -6.63 2.24 -21.65
CA HIS A 236 -6.35 1.22 -20.64
C HIS A 236 -6.08 -0.15 -21.27
N ALA A 237 -6.85 -0.56 -22.27
CA ALA A 237 -6.63 -1.82 -22.97
C ALA A 237 -5.26 -1.85 -23.66
N MET A 238 -4.90 -0.77 -24.35
CA MET A 238 -3.61 -0.64 -25.04
C MET A 238 -2.43 -0.55 -24.06
N ALA A 239 -2.58 0.13 -22.93
CA ALA A 239 -1.57 0.18 -21.89
C ALA A 239 -1.34 -1.19 -21.24
N ALA A 240 -2.41 -1.90 -20.91
CA ALA A 240 -2.34 -3.25 -20.34
C ALA A 240 -1.68 -4.23 -21.31
N TRP A 241 -2.04 -4.15 -22.59
CA TRP A 241 -1.38 -4.92 -23.64
C TRP A 241 0.11 -4.59 -23.77
N ALA A 242 0.49 -3.31 -23.75
CA ALA A 242 1.90 -2.92 -23.87
C ALA A 242 2.74 -3.44 -22.69
N VAL A 243 2.21 -3.38 -21.47
CA VAL A 243 2.86 -3.93 -20.26
C VAL A 243 2.99 -5.45 -20.36
N SER A 244 1.92 -6.16 -20.72
CA SER A 244 1.93 -7.62 -20.86
C SER A 244 2.89 -8.08 -21.96
N THR A 245 2.83 -7.44 -23.12
CA THR A 245 3.67 -7.73 -24.28
C THR A 245 5.14 -7.53 -23.97
N ARG A 246 5.49 -6.43 -23.29
CA ARG A 246 6.87 -6.18 -22.81
C ARG A 246 7.32 -7.29 -21.86
N ALA A 247 6.52 -7.60 -20.85
CA ALA A 247 6.87 -8.61 -19.86
C ALA A 247 7.04 -10.00 -20.49
N SER A 248 6.20 -10.35 -21.47
CA SER A 248 6.32 -11.58 -22.25
C SER A 248 7.58 -11.60 -23.11
N LEU A 249 7.87 -10.52 -23.84
CA LEU A 249 9.08 -10.42 -24.64
C LEU A 249 10.34 -10.55 -23.76
N GLU A 250 10.45 -9.79 -22.68
CA GLU A 250 11.58 -9.85 -21.74
C GLU A 250 11.74 -11.24 -21.13
N ARG A 251 10.65 -11.85 -20.64
CA ARG A 251 10.68 -13.20 -20.04
C ARG A 251 11.19 -14.25 -21.03
N GLU A 252 10.69 -14.25 -22.25
CA GLU A 252 11.05 -15.29 -23.23
C GLU A 252 12.42 -15.07 -23.87
N THR A 253 12.88 -13.82 -24.03
CA THR A 253 14.18 -13.51 -24.66
C THR A 253 15.34 -13.43 -23.66
N MET A 254 15.11 -12.93 -22.42
CA MET A 254 16.16 -12.82 -21.41
C MET A 254 16.42 -14.13 -20.67
N SER A 255 15.40 -14.98 -20.46
CA SER A 255 15.61 -16.32 -19.87
C SER A 255 16.52 -17.21 -20.72
N ALA A 256 16.44 -17.07 -22.06
CA ALA A 256 17.34 -17.73 -23.01
C ALA A 256 18.78 -17.17 -22.93
N SER A 257 18.93 -15.89 -22.58
CA SER A 257 20.23 -15.22 -22.47
C SER A 257 20.95 -15.53 -21.14
N ALA A 258 20.20 -15.77 -20.06
CA ALA A 258 20.74 -16.05 -18.72
C ALA A 258 21.30 -17.48 -18.56
N LEU A 259 20.89 -18.43 -19.40
CA LEU A 259 21.36 -19.84 -19.36
C LEU A 259 22.66 -20.08 -20.14
N ARG A 260 23.31 -19.02 -20.64
CA ARG A 260 24.54 -19.12 -21.45
C ARG A 260 25.77 -19.34 -20.57
N GLN A 261 26.71 -20.19 -21.01
CA GLN A 261 27.98 -20.38 -20.32
C GLN A 261 28.93 -19.19 -20.53
N GLU A 262 29.66 -18.81 -19.48
CA GLU A 262 30.77 -17.83 -19.40
C GLU A 262 32.04 -18.24 -20.20
N GLY A 263 31.89 -18.94 -21.32
CA GLY A 263 33.01 -19.49 -22.09
C GLY A 263 33.18 -18.83 -23.46
N GLY A 264 34.06 -17.83 -23.54
CA GLY A 264 34.74 -17.44 -24.79
C GLY A 264 33.99 -16.46 -25.69
N GLY A 265 33.89 -15.21 -25.26
CA GLY A 265 33.49 -14.08 -26.10
C GLY A 265 33.14 -12.86 -25.25
N ASP A 266 33.66 -11.69 -25.63
CA ASP A 266 33.40 -10.39 -25.00
C ASP A 266 31.93 -10.00 -25.28
N VAL A 267 30.98 -10.59 -24.54
CA VAL A 267 29.54 -10.34 -24.70
C VAL A 267 29.06 -9.55 -23.49
N PRO A 268 28.53 -8.33 -23.68
CA PRO A 268 28.07 -7.49 -22.57
C PRO A 268 27.01 -8.21 -21.73
N ARG A 269 27.14 -8.19 -20.40
CA ARG A 269 26.02 -8.55 -19.52
C ARG A 269 24.88 -7.56 -19.78
N LEU A 270 23.73 -8.06 -20.21
CA LEU A 270 22.54 -7.24 -20.43
C LEU A 270 22.09 -6.69 -19.08
N ASP A 271 22.11 -5.37 -18.93
CA ASP A 271 21.61 -4.70 -17.73
C ASP A 271 20.15 -4.26 -17.95
N PRO A 272 19.16 -4.95 -17.35
CA PRO A 272 17.75 -4.57 -17.49
C PRO A 272 17.41 -3.23 -16.80
N SER A 273 18.31 -2.68 -15.97
CA SER A 273 18.11 -1.33 -15.42
C SER A 273 18.22 -0.24 -16.49
N LEU A 274 19.06 -0.43 -17.51
CA LEU A 274 19.20 0.53 -18.61
C LEU A 274 17.90 0.76 -19.36
N LEU A 275 17.06 -0.26 -19.53
CA LEU A 275 15.73 -0.13 -20.15
C LEU A 275 14.74 0.68 -19.30
N ARG A 276 14.99 0.79 -17.98
CA ARG A 276 14.19 1.61 -17.06
C ARG A 276 14.68 3.06 -16.99
N ASP A 277 15.95 3.29 -17.29
CA ASP A 277 16.60 4.61 -17.22
C ASP A 277 16.44 5.43 -18.51
N VAL A 278 15.81 4.86 -19.54
CA VAL A 278 15.46 5.57 -20.76
C VAL A 278 14.22 6.43 -20.53
N ASP A 279 14.42 7.73 -20.39
CA ASP A 279 13.33 8.71 -20.32
C ASP A 279 12.98 9.23 -21.72
N ILE A 280 11.73 9.01 -22.14
CA ILE A 280 11.17 9.47 -23.42
C ILE A 280 10.12 10.52 -23.11
N PHE A 281 10.20 11.66 -23.80
CA PHE A 281 9.36 12.82 -23.52
C PHE A 281 7.87 12.49 -23.71
N LEU A 282 7.06 12.86 -22.72
CA LEU A 282 5.61 12.71 -22.73
C LEU A 282 4.96 14.01 -23.25
N PRO A 283 4.40 14.03 -24.47
CA PRO A 283 3.94 15.27 -25.10
C PRO A 283 2.57 15.75 -24.61
N VAL A 284 1.80 14.92 -23.91
CA VAL A 284 0.42 15.23 -23.51
C VAL A 284 0.42 16.09 -22.25
N LEU A 285 0.25 17.40 -22.41
CA LEU A 285 0.33 18.35 -21.29
C LEU A 285 -0.96 19.20 -21.21
N PRO A 286 -1.63 19.29 -20.04
CA PRO A 286 -2.87 20.06 -19.88
C PRO A 286 -2.56 21.54 -19.62
N LEU A 287 -2.07 22.23 -20.65
CA LEU A 287 -1.53 23.59 -20.56
C LEU A 287 -2.46 24.64 -21.15
N PHE A 288 -2.39 25.84 -20.57
CA PHE A 288 -2.94 27.07 -21.11
C PHE A 288 -1.85 28.14 -21.28
N GLU A 289 -2.13 29.14 -22.10
CA GLU A 289 -1.32 30.33 -22.31
C GLU A 289 -1.71 31.43 -21.30
N ALA A 290 -0.73 31.98 -20.58
CA ALA A 290 -1.00 32.96 -19.52
C ALA A 290 -1.34 34.38 -20.03
N GLU A 291 -0.92 34.74 -21.25
CA GLU A 291 -1.15 36.06 -21.84
C GLU A 291 -1.85 35.97 -23.20
N LEU A 292 -3.15 36.31 -23.24
CA LEU A 292 -3.89 36.50 -24.48
C LEU A 292 -3.56 37.89 -25.05
N ARG A 293 -2.71 37.98 -26.09
CA ARG A 293 -2.45 39.28 -26.76
C ARG A 293 -3.73 39.80 -27.43
N PRO A 294 -4.01 41.11 -27.38
CA PRO A 294 -4.89 41.76 -28.35
C PRO A 294 -4.24 41.71 -29.74
N ALA A 295 -5.05 41.45 -30.76
CA ALA A 295 -4.63 41.24 -32.14
C ALA A 295 -3.77 42.40 -32.71
N GLU A 296 -2.46 42.18 -32.85
CA GLU A 296 -1.63 42.94 -33.78
C GLU A 296 -0.67 42.02 -34.57
N ALA A 297 -0.70 42.24 -35.88
CA ALA A 297 0.20 41.78 -36.94
C ALA A 297 0.25 40.26 -37.25
N THR A 298 -0.50 39.89 -38.29
CA THR A 298 -0.21 38.78 -39.21
C THR A 298 1.26 38.77 -39.64
N GLU A 299 2.02 37.78 -39.18
CA GLU A 299 3.26 37.35 -39.83
C GLU A 299 2.98 36.12 -40.69
N PRO A 300 3.69 35.94 -41.82
CA PRO A 300 3.44 34.84 -42.72
C PRO A 300 3.82 33.51 -42.04
N PRO A 301 3.08 32.41 -42.29
CA PRO A 301 3.43 31.12 -41.71
C PRO A 301 4.79 30.67 -42.23
N ILE A 302 5.69 30.31 -41.32
CA ILE A 302 6.82 29.46 -41.66
C ILE A 302 6.22 28.10 -42.06
N THR A 303 6.16 27.85 -43.36
CA THR A 303 5.78 26.54 -43.91
C THR A 303 6.90 25.53 -43.65
N SER A 304 7.01 25.05 -42.41
CA SER A 304 7.60 23.75 -42.15
C SER A 304 6.48 22.73 -42.21
N GLN A 305 6.43 21.95 -43.30
CA GLN A 305 5.53 20.81 -43.39
C GLN A 305 5.75 19.91 -42.16
N PRO A 306 4.70 19.48 -41.45
CA PRO A 306 4.86 18.48 -40.41
C PRO A 306 5.38 17.20 -41.07
N THR A 307 6.60 16.79 -40.75
CA THR A 307 7.23 15.55 -41.23
C THR A 307 6.66 14.31 -40.52
N GLY A 308 5.36 14.35 -40.20
CA GLY A 308 4.62 13.33 -39.50
C GLY A 308 3.70 12.54 -40.41
N THR A 309 3.65 11.23 -40.19
CA THR A 309 2.78 10.23 -40.82
C THR A 309 1.27 10.55 -40.68
N VAL A 310 0.92 11.42 -39.72
CA VAL A 310 -0.46 11.77 -39.35
C VAL A 310 -0.49 13.26 -39.02
N SER A 311 -1.48 13.98 -39.54
CA SER A 311 -1.70 15.40 -39.22
C SER A 311 -2.91 15.53 -38.30
N ALA A 312 -2.73 16.09 -37.09
CA ALA A 312 -3.87 16.39 -36.23
C ALA A 312 -4.65 17.59 -36.82
N ALA A 313 -5.86 17.35 -37.33
CA ALA A 313 -6.75 18.40 -37.79
C ALA A 313 -7.48 18.98 -36.57
N TYR A 314 -6.87 19.98 -35.94
CA TYR A 314 -7.58 20.75 -34.92
C TYR A 314 -8.74 21.48 -35.60
N SER A 315 -9.97 20.98 -35.42
CA SER A 315 -11.18 21.44 -36.13
C SER A 315 -11.70 22.81 -35.69
N SER A 316 -10.94 23.52 -34.87
CA SER A 316 -11.13 24.94 -34.64
C SER A 316 -9.74 25.56 -34.57
N THR A 317 -9.41 26.48 -35.49
CA THR A 317 -8.49 27.55 -35.11
C THR A 317 -9.01 28.09 -33.79
N PRO A 318 -8.26 27.99 -32.70
CA PRO A 318 -8.67 28.62 -31.46
C PRO A 318 -8.98 30.07 -31.83
N SER A 319 -10.16 30.56 -31.46
CA SER A 319 -10.38 32.01 -31.42
C SER A 319 -9.14 32.64 -30.78
N ASP A 320 -8.66 33.80 -31.24
CA ASP A 320 -7.51 34.48 -30.61
C ASP A 320 -7.70 34.73 -29.10
N ALA A 321 -8.93 34.56 -28.58
CA ALA A 321 -9.29 34.59 -27.16
C ALA A 321 -9.22 33.24 -26.41
N SER A 322 -8.90 32.12 -27.07
CA SER A 322 -8.82 30.80 -26.45
C SER A 322 -7.48 30.62 -25.72
N PRO A 323 -7.46 30.19 -24.45
CA PRO A 323 -6.23 30.00 -23.69
C PRO A 323 -5.44 28.74 -24.12
N LEU A 324 -5.92 27.96 -25.09
CA LEU A 324 -5.22 26.76 -25.58
C LEU A 324 -3.90 27.07 -26.31
N LEU A 325 -2.98 26.10 -26.27
CA LEU A 325 -1.77 26.12 -27.09
C LEU A 325 -2.10 26.13 -28.59
N ARG A 326 -1.20 26.71 -29.38
CA ARG A 326 -1.35 26.83 -30.83
C ARG A 326 -0.97 25.52 -31.53
N LEU A 327 -1.48 25.31 -32.74
CA LEU A 327 -1.14 24.15 -33.60
C LEU A 327 0.38 23.97 -33.80
N THR A 328 1.14 25.05 -33.87
CA THR A 328 2.60 24.99 -34.02
C THR A 328 3.28 24.33 -32.83
N ASP A 329 2.73 24.48 -31.62
CA ASP A 329 3.31 23.88 -30.40
C ASP A 329 3.03 22.40 -30.33
N VAL A 330 1.87 21.98 -30.83
CA VAL A 330 1.53 20.56 -30.96
C VAL A 330 2.57 19.88 -31.83
N ALA A 331 2.86 20.44 -33.01
CA ALA A 331 3.86 19.88 -33.91
C ALA A 331 5.23 19.82 -33.22
N ALA A 332 5.61 20.85 -32.46
CA ALA A 332 6.85 20.87 -31.69
C ALA A 332 6.88 19.80 -30.58
N LEU A 333 5.78 19.59 -29.84
CA LEU A 333 5.66 18.58 -28.79
C LEU A 333 5.77 17.16 -29.36
N LEU A 334 5.08 16.88 -30.46
CA LEU A 334 5.13 15.59 -31.15
C LEU A 334 6.52 15.35 -31.76
N GLN A 335 7.16 16.39 -32.30
CA GLN A 335 8.52 16.30 -32.79
C GLN A 335 9.52 16.05 -31.65
N LEU A 336 9.34 16.70 -30.50
CA LEU A 336 10.16 16.47 -29.31
C LEU A 336 10.03 15.03 -28.80
N GLN A 337 8.82 14.46 -28.80
CA GLN A 337 8.61 13.04 -28.51
C GLN A 337 9.46 12.17 -29.46
N ARG A 338 9.37 12.41 -30.77
CA ARG A 338 10.15 11.66 -31.79
C ARG A 338 11.66 11.78 -31.58
N SER A 339 12.16 13.00 -31.37
CA SER A 339 13.58 13.24 -31.10
C SER A 339 14.04 12.54 -29.82
N SER A 340 13.24 12.60 -28.75
CA SER A 340 13.57 11.91 -27.49
C SER A 340 13.58 10.38 -27.61
N MET A 341 12.73 9.81 -28.49
CA MET A 341 12.80 8.37 -28.83
C MET A 341 14.10 8.03 -29.54
N ALA A 342 14.56 8.86 -30.48
CA ALA A 342 15.84 8.66 -31.15
C ALA A 342 17.03 8.78 -30.19
N ASP A 343 17.03 9.78 -29.30
CA ASP A 343 18.07 9.99 -28.29
C ASP A 343 18.13 8.81 -27.31
N ALA A 344 16.96 8.32 -26.88
CA ALA A 344 16.80 7.12 -26.09
C ALA A 344 17.47 5.90 -26.74
N TRP A 345 17.22 5.68 -28.03
CA TRP A 345 17.81 4.56 -28.75
C TRP A 345 19.31 4.69 -28.97
N SER A 346 19.81 5.90 -29.18
CA SER A 346 21.26 6.15 -29.29
C SER A 346 21.99 5.78 -27.99
N LYS A 347 21.39 6.05 -26.82
CA LYS A 347 21.95 5.60 -25.53
C LYS A 347 21.98 4.08 -25.39
N LEU A 348 20.96 3.38 -25.91
CA LEU A 348 20.90 1.93 -25.91
C LEU A 348 21.91 1.29 -26.87
N GLU A 349 22.18 1.92 -28.02
CA GLU A 349 23.10 1.40 -29.04
C GLU A 349 24.51 1.09 -28.50
N ALA A 350 24.99 1.87 -27.53
CA ALA A 350 26.29 1.64 -26.89
C ALA A 350 26.35 0.40 -25.98
N HIS A 351 25.20 -0.18 -25.61
CA HIS A 351 25.11 -1.21 -24.56
C HIS A 351 24.54 -2.55 -25.05
N TYR A 352 23.89 -2.58 -26.21
CA TYR A 352 23.24 -3.78 -26.75
C TYR A 352 23.89 -4.21 -28.07
N PRO A 353 23.96 -5.54 -28.36
CA PRO A 353 24.43 -6.03 -29.66
C PRO A 353 23.59 -5.50 -30.82
N ASP A 354 24.21 -5.39 -32.00
CA ASP A 354 23.53 -4.98 -33.24
C ASP A 354 22.30 -5.87 -33.53
N SER A 355 21.28 -5.27 -34.13
CA SER A 355 20.05 -5.96 -34.52
C SER A 355 20.28 -7.09 -35.52
N SER A 356 21.35 -7.03 -36.32
CA SER A 356 21.73 -8.09 -37.25
C SER A 356 22.44 -9.27 -36.59
N SER A 357 22.77 -9.16 -35.30
CA SER A 357 23.49 -10.22 -34.59
C SER A 357 22.60 -11.43 -34.31
N SER A 358 23.23 -12.60 -34.18
CA SER A 358 22.51 -13.85 -33.90
C SER A 358 22.08 -13.99 -32.44
N HIS A 359 22.37 -13.01 -31.58
CA HIS A 359 21.96 -13.03 -30.17
C HIS A 359 20.43 -13.03 -30.04
N VAL A 360 19.91 -13.61 -28.96
CA VAL A 360 18.45 -13.66 -28.69
C VAL A 360 17.91 -12.28 -28.29
N PHE A 361 18.72 -11.45 -27.63
CA PHE A 361 18.36 -10.09 -27.26
C PHE A 361 19.39 -9.11 -27.82
N THR A 362 18.92 -8.13 -28.57
CA THR A 362 19.71 -7.13 -29.32
C THR A 362 19.11 -5.74 -29.16
N LEU A 363 19.70 -4.76 -29.82
CA LEU A 363 19.16 -3.41 -29.90
C LEU A 363 17.71 -3.37 -30.43
N ALA A 364 17.30 -4.31 -31.30
CA ALA A 364 15.92 -4.37 -31.80
C ALA A 364 14.92 -4.65 -30.67
N GLU A 365 15.19 -5.66 -29.83
CA GLU A 365 14.33 -5.99 -28.69
C GLU A 365 14.38 -4.89 -27.62
N ALA A 366 15.54 -4.28 -27.40
CA ALA A 366 15.68 -3.15 -26.48
C ALA A 366 14.81 -1.96 -26.92
N LYS A 367 14.84 -1.61 -28.23
CA LYS A 367 14.00 -0.58 -28.83
C LYS A 367 12.51 -0.91 -28.66
N LEU A 368 12.11 -2.14 -28.98
CA LEU A 368 10.73 -2.62 -28.82
C LEU A 368 10.26 -2.52 -27.36
N CYS A 369 11.05 -2.99 -26.38
CA CYS A 369 10.73 -2.86 -24.96
C CYS A 369 10.61 -1.39 -24.52
N SER A 370 11.51 -0.51 -25.00
CA SER A 370 11.45 0.93 -24.68
C SER A 370 10.17 1.59 -25.22
N LEU A 371 9.75 1.23 -26.44
CA LEU A 371 8.53 1.74 -27.06
C LEU A 371 7.26 1.26 -26.35
N LEU A 372 7.19 -0.02 -25.98
CA LEU A 372 6.06 -0.58 -25.22
C LEU A 372 5.95 0.07 -23.83
N SER A 373 7.09 0.33 -23.18
CA SER A 373 7.14 1.05 -21.90
C SER A 373 6.63 2.48 -22.05
N HIS A 374 7.09 3.17 -23.09
CA HIS A 374 6.66 4.53 -23.38
C HIS A 374 5.18 4.60 -23.70
N LEU A 375 4.65 3.66 -24.48
CA LEU A 375 3.23 3.57 -24.80
C LEU A 375 2.38 3.46 -23.52
N ALA A 376 2.76 2.56 -22.61
CA ALA A 376 2.06 2.39 -21.34
C ALA A 376 2.13 3.68 -20.48
N SER A 377 3.30 4.29 -20.36
CA SER A 377 3.50 5.55 -19.63
C SER A 377 2.71 6.71 -20.23
N LEU A 378 2.67 6.83 -21.56
CA LEU A 378 1.92 7.83 -22.31
C LEU A 378 0.42 7.72 -22.04
N LEU A 379 -0.13 6.50 -22.11
CA LEU A 379 -1.54 6.23 -21.92
C LEU A 379 -1.97 6.45 -20.47
N GLN A 380 -1.13 6.08 -19.50
CA GLN A 380 -1.37 6.42 -18.10
C GLN A 380 -1.29 7.94 -17.86
N HIS A 381 -0.31 8.62 -18.45
CA HIS A 381 -0.16 10.07 -18.33
C HIS A 381 -1.35 10.82 -18.93
N PHE A 382 -1.89 10.34 -20.05
CA PHE A 382 -3.14 10.85 -20.63
C PHE A 382 -4.32 10.72 -19.65
N ALA A 383 -4.48 9.58 -18.99
CA ALA A 383 -5.51 9.39 -17.98
C ALA A 383 -5.32 10.35 -16.78
N ASP A 384 -4.08 10.55 -16.34
CA ASP A 384 -3.74 11.50 -15.28
C ASP A 384 -4.09 12.94 -15.69
N CYS A 385 -3.87 13.33 -16.95
CA CYS A 385 -4.24 14.66 -17.47
C CYS A 385 -5.76 14.90 -17.40
N LEU A 386 -6.57 13.92 -17.80
CA LEU A 386 -8.03 14.03 -17.70
C LEU A 386 -8.50 14.05 -16.24
N ALA A 387 -7.86 13.27 -15.37
CA ALA A 387 -8.13 13.30 -13.93
C ALA A 387 -7.77 14.65 -13.30
N TYR A 388 -6.69 15.30 -13.75
CA TYR A 388 -6.32 16.65 -13.34
C TYR A 388 -7.40 17.68 -13.73
N ILE A 389 -7.98 17.60 -14.94
CA ILE A 389 -9.08 18.49 -15.35
C ILE A 389 -10.31 18.32 -14.44
N GLU A 390 -10.66 17.08 -14.08
CA GLU A 390 -11.76 16.79 -13.13
C GLU A 390 -11.43 17.26 -11.71
N GLY A 391 -10.17 17.09 -11.27
CA GLY A 391 -9.67 17.57 -9.98
C GLY A 391 -9.78 19.08 -9.85
N MET A 392 -9.35 19.82 -10.89
CA MET A 392 -9.49 21.27 -10.97
C MET A 392 -10.96 21.71 -10.86
N LEU A 393 -11.89 20.99 -11.50
CA LEU A 393 -13.33 21.26 -11.37
C LEU A 393 -13.83 21.08 -9.94
N ARG A 394 -13.41 20.00 -9.28
CA ARG A 394 -13.78 19.71 -7.89
C ARG A 394 -13.23 20.77 -6.93
N GLU A 395 -11.96 21.15 -7.08
CA GLU A 395 -11.32 22.18 -6.25
C GLU A 395 -12.03 23.52 -6.38
N GLN A 396 -12.35 23.94 -7.61
CA GLN A 396 -13.07 25.19 -7.85
C GLN A 396 -14.51 25.15 -7.28
N LEU A 397 -15.19 24.00 -7.36
CA LEU A 397 -16.51 23.82 -6.74
C LEU A 397 -16.43 23.94 -5.21
N VAL A 398 -15.44 23.29 -4.58
CA VAL A 398 -15.23 23.37 -3.13
C VAL A 398 -14.89 24.80 -2.72
N ALA A 399 -14.04 25.50 -3.48
CA ALA A 399 -13.71 26.90 -3.22
C ALA A 399 -14.94 27.82 -3.34
N ALA A 400 -15.84 27.56 -4.29
CA ALA A 400 -17.06 28.34 -4.47
C ALA A 400 -18.12 28.07 -3.39
N VAL A 401 -18.24 26.83 -2.90
CA VAL A 401 -19.23 26.44 -1.88
C VAL A 401 -18.71 26.67 -0.45
N GLY A 402 -17.40 26.59 -0.25
CA GLY A 402 -16.69 26.91 0.99
C GLY A 402 -16.01 25.71 1.65
N LYS A 403 -16.75 24.62 1.92
CA LYS A 403 -16.21 23.44 2.62
C LYS A 403 -16.92 22.13 2.24
N GLU A 404 -16.14 21.08 2.04
CA GLU A 404 -16.64 19.71 1.97
C GLU A 404 -16.95 19.17 3.37
N LEU A 405 -18.16 18.65 3.56
CA LEU A 405 -18.60 18.10 4.85
C LEU A 405 -18.01 16.71 5.06
N THR A 406 -17.33 16.52 6.19
CA THR A 406 -16.78 15.23 6.61
C THR A 406 -17.67 14.55 7.67
N PRO A 407 -17.49 13.23 7.92
CA PRO A 407 -18.15 12.57 9.04
C PRO A 407 -17.87 13.23 10.40
N ALA A 408 -16.67 13.79 10.60
CA ALA A 408 -16.30 14.51 11.83
C ALA A 408 -17.08 15.83 11.99
N ASP A 409 -17.29 16.56 10.90
CA ASP A 409 -18.14 17.75 10.90
C ASP A 409 -19.58 17.41 11.29
N PHE A 410 -20.09 16.29 10.76
CA PHE A 410 -21.42 15.81 11.08
C PHE A 410 -21.56 15.37 12.54
N ALA A 411 -20.55 14.68 13.10
CA ALA A 411 -20.54 14.32 14.52
C ALA A 411 -20.57 15.56 15.42
N THR A 412 -19.80 16.59 15.08
CA THR A 412 -19.78 17.88 15.80
C THR A 412 -21.15 18.57 15.72
N TYR A 413 -21.74 18.59 14.52
CA TYR A 413 -23.08 19.11 14.30
C TYR A 413 -24.13 18.39 15.17
N MET A 414 -24.09 17.05 15.21
CA MET A 414 -25.02 16.25 16.01
C MET A 414 -24.83 16.46 17.51
N ALA A 415 -23.59 16.60 18.00
CA ALA A 415 -23.31 16.87 19.41
C ALA A 415 -23.90 18.22 19.86
N HIS A 416 -23.80 19.26 19.02
CA HIS A 416 -24.42 20.56 19.29
C HIS A 416 -25.94 20.49 19.32
N HIS A 417 -26.56 19.82 18.33
CA HIS A 417 -28.02 19.75 18.22
C HIS A 417 -28.67 18.83 19.26
N SER A 418 -27.97 17.77 19.67
CA SER A 418 -28.45 16.86 20.71
C SER A 418 -28.74 17.59 22.03
N LYS A 419 -27.99 18.65 22.35
CA LYS A 419 -28.25 19.51 23.54
C LYS A 419 -29.60 20.23 23.50
N LYS A 420 -30.15 20.44 22.30
CA LYS A 420 -31.47 21.07 22.09
C LYS A 420 -32.59 20.04 21.97
N LEU A 421 -32.28 18.86 21.43
CA LEU A 421 -33.25 17.79 21.15
C LEU A 421 -33.61 16.98 22.40
N PHE A 422 -32.66 16.76 23.32
CA PHE A 422 -32.87 15.94 24.50
C PHE A 422 -32.96 16.78 25.77
N ARG A 423 -33.73 16.28 26.76
CA ARG A 423 -33.57 16.75 28.14
C ARG A 423 -32.17 16.38 28.66
N PRO A 424 -31.61 17.11 29.63
CA PRO A 424 -30.26 16.85 30.14
C PRO A 424 -30.01 15.40 30.57
N GLU A 425 -31.04 14.73 31.11
CA GLU A 425 -30.99 13.34 31.56
C GLU A 425 -30.95 12.29 30.43
N PHE A 426 -31.39 12.66 29.22
CA PHE A 426 -31.42 11.77 28.04
C PHE A 426 -30.40 12.18 26.97
N ALA A 427 -29.73 13.32 27.16
CA ALA A 427 -28.74 13.80 26.21
C ALA A 427 -27.54 12.83 26.16
N PRO A 428 -26.95 12.59 24.98
CA PRO A 428 -25.69 11.88 24.87
C PRO A 428 -24.64 12.44 25.82
N SER A 429 -23.91 11.57 26.50
CA SER A 429 -22.86 11.93 27.45
C SER A 429 -21.52 11.35 27.00
N PRO A 430 -20.38 11.99 27.33
CA PRO A 430 -19.07 11.41 27.08
C PRO A 430 -18.94 10.02 27.71
N PHE A 431 -18.43 9.04 26.97
CA PHE A 431 -18.05 7.74 27.53
C PHE A 431 -16.75 7.92 28.30
N SER A 432 -16.88 8.26 29.59
CA SER A 432 -15.75 8.45 30.49
C SER A 432 -16.17 8.14 31.92
N PHE A 433 -15.48 7.19 32.54
CA PHE A 433 -15.79 6.66 33.86
C PHE A 433 -14.59 6.81 34.78
N ALA A 434 -14.76 7.56 35.86
CA ALA A 434 -13.79 7.61 36.93
C ALA A 434 -13.92 6.37 37.81
N VAL A 435 -12.85 5.57 37.90
CA VAL A 435 -12.80 4.41 38.79
C VAL A 435 -12.54 4.91 40.20
N ARG A 436 -13.55 4.87 41.08
CA ARG A 436 -13.44 5.41 42.45
C ARG A 436 -14.31 4.69 43.46
N ARG A 437 -13.84 4.64 44.71
CA ARG A 437 -14.66 4.29 45.87
C ARG A 437 -15.62 5.43 46.22
N PRO A 438 -16.76 5.16 46.90
CA PRO A 438 -17.61 6.21 47.46
C PRO A 438 -16.77 7.17 48.32
N ASP A 439 -17.00 8.47 48.17
CA ASP A 439 -16.30 9.54 48.92
C ASP A 439 -14.76 9.59 48.81
N HIS A 440 -14.18 8.90 47.81
CA HIS A 440 -12.73 8.88 47.57
C HIS A 440 -12.33 9.51 46.23
N PHE A 441 -11.06 9.93 46.14
CA PHE A 441 -10.47 10.35 44.87
C PHE A 441 -10.39 9.18 43.86
N PRO A 442 -10.54 9.46 42.55
CA PRO A 442 -10.44 8.41 41.53
C PRO A 442 -9.08 7.74 41.50
N GLU A 443 -9.09 6.41 41.48
CA GLU A 443 -7.94 5.52 41.30
C GLU A 443 -7.53 5.45 39.81
N GLY A 444 -8.47 5.71 38.91
CA GLY A 444 -8.22 5.68 37.47
C GLY A 444 -9.39 6.22 36.64
N LEU A 445 -9.27 6.05 35.33
CA LEU A 445 -10.26 6.45 34.34
C LEU A 445 -10.35 5.43 33.21
N VAL A 446 -11.57 5.09 32.79
CA VAL A 446 -11.84 4.29 31.60
C VAL A 446 -12.69 5.12 30.65
N ALA A 447 -12.25 5.30 29.41
CA ALA A 447 -12.93 6.09 28.40
C ALA A 447 -12.91 5.40 27.04
N LEU A 448 -13.92 5.71 26.22
CA LEU A 448 -13.93 5.35 24.80
C LEU A 448 -13.65 6.63 24.02
N GLU A 449 -12.49 6.70 23.39
CA GLU A 449 -11.95 7.91 22.76
C GLU A 449 -11.93 7.75 21.24
N ALA A 450 -12.12 8.87 20.52
CA ALA A 450 -11.82 8.95 19.10
C ALA A 450 -10.30 9.00 18.91
N GLN A 451 -9.78 8.24 17.95
CA GLN A 451 -8.35 8.30 17.62
C GLN A 451 -8.03 9.70 17.06
N PRO A 452 -7.01 10.39 17.61
CA PRO A 452 -6.64 11.72 17.14
C PRO A 452 -6.16 11.66 15.68
N GLN A 453 -6.56 12.65 14.86
CA GLN A 453 -6.21 12.71 13.43
C GLN A 453 -4.87 13.43 13.19
N GLY A 454 -4.21 13.92 14.26
CA GLY A 454 -2.87 14.53 14.21
C GLY A 454 -2.12 14.51 15.55
N GLU A 455 -0.80 14.76 15.53
CA GLU A 455 0.09 14.71 16.71
C GLU A 455 -0.23 15.76 17.80
N THR A 456 -0.97 16.81 17.45
CA THR A 456 -1.32 17.93 18.33
C THR A 456 -2.75 17.83 18.90
N GLU A 457 -3.55 16.88 18.43
CA GLU A 457 -4.92 16.70 18.92
C GLU A 457 -4.94 15.78 20.14
N LEU A 458 -5.58 16.24 21.22
CA LEU A 458 -5.78 15.43 22.41
C LEU A 458 -6.91 14.41 22.16
N PRO A 459 -6.77 13.15 22.60
CA PRO A 459 -7.85 12.17 22.57
C PRO A 459 -9.08 12.72 23.30
N THR A 460 -10.24 12.70 22.63
CA THR A 460 -11.49 13.16 23.22
C THR A 460 -12.46 11.98 23.39
N PRO A 461 -13.11 11.84 24.56
CA PRO A 461 -14.13 10.81 24.74
C PRO A 461 -15.32 11.04 23.80
N ILE A 462 -15.78 9.96 23.16
CA ILE A 462 -16.94 10.03 22.28
C ILE A 462 -18.23 10.19 23.09
N TYR A 463 -19.24 10.81 22.47
CA TYR A 463 -20.57 10.92 23.05
C TYR A 463 -21.39 9.68 22.74
N THR A 464 -22.04 9.13 23.77
CA THR A 464 -22.87 7.93 23.67
C THR A 464 -24.22 8.16 24.33
N LEU A 465 -25.26 7.51 23.80
CA LEU A 465 -26.52 7.39 24.51
C LEU A 465 -26.30 6.41 25.66
N ARG A 466 -26.63 6.83 26.89
CA ARG A 466 -26.37 6.07 28.11
C ARG A 466 -27.67 5.73 28.80
N SER A 467 -27.84 4.46 29.16
CA SER A 467 -28.79 4.02 30.17
C SER A 467 -28.01 3.57 31.40
N SER A 468 -28.42 4.01 32.58
CA SER A 468 -27.66 3.80 33.83
C SER A 468 -28.54 3.18 34.90
N THR A 469 -28.02 2.17 35.60
CA THR A 469 -28.57 1.64 36.84
C THR A 469 -27.59 1.96 37.98
N PRO A 470 -27.98 2.74 38.99
CA PRO A 470 -27.11 3.07 40.12
C PRO A 470 -26.84 1.82 40.98
N ALA A 471 -25.79 1.88 41.79
CA ALA A 471 -25.50 0.84 42.78
C ALA A 471 -26.50 0.93 43.97
N PRO A 472 -26.97 -0.21 44.53
CA PRO A 472 -26.70 -1.57 44.06
C PRO A 472 -27.56 -1.93 42.84
N ALA A 473 -26.92 -2.31 41.73
CA ALA A 473 -27.63 -2.81 40.56
C ALA A 473 -28.04 -4.28 40.77
N PRO A 474 -29.04 -4.80 40.02
CA PRO A 474 -29.38 -6.22 40.04
C PRO A 474 -28.13 -7.10 39.84
N PRO A 475 -27.90 -8.09 40.71
CA PRO A 475 -26.62 -8.79 40.77
C PRO A 475 -26.35 -9.55 39.47
N MET A 476 -25.11 -9.48 39.02
CA MET A 476 -24.58 -10.32 37.95
C MET A 476 -23.55 -11.29 38.51
N SER A 477 -23.29 -12.38 37.78
CA SER A 477 -22.30 -13.37 38.20
C SER A 477 -21.43 -13.88 37.07
N PHE A 478 -20.25 -14.37 37.41
CA PHE A 478 -19.40 -15.16 36.52
C PHE A 478 -18.72 -16.29 37.29
N ALA A 479 -18.41 -17.38 36.60
CA ALA A 479 -17.69 -18.50 37.20
C ALA A 479 -16.17 -18.22 37.16
N LEU A 480 -15.49 -18.39 38.29
CA LEU A 480 -14.02 -18.39 38.35
C LEU A 480 -13.47 -19.77 37.98
N ASN A 481 -14.17 -20.82 38.43
CA ASN A 481 -13.92 -22.21 38.08
C ASN A 481 -15.24 -23.02 38.21
N ALA A 482 -15.19 -24.34 38.08
CA ALA A 482 -16.39 -25.19 38.16
C ALA A 482 -17.13 -25.11 39.51
N ALA A 483 -16.44 -24.78 40.59
CA ALA A 483 -16.97 -24.76 41.96
C ALA A 483 -17.27 -23.34 42.49
N THR A 484 -16.64 -22.31 41.94
CA THR A 484 -16.67 -20.94 42.50
C THR A 484 -17.33 -19.96 41.53
N ARG A 485 -18.37 -19.27 42.00
CA ARG A 485 -19.02 -18.15 41.30
C ARG A 485 -18.81 -16.84 42.06
N ILE A 486 -18.48 -15.80 41.31
CA ILE A 486 -18.34 -14.44 41.81
C ILE A 486 -19.62 -13.68 41.48
N PHE A 487 -20.14 -12.92 42.46
CA PHE A 487 -21.31 -12.06 42.32
C PHE A 487 -20.91 -10.59 42.46
N PHE A 488 -21.53 -9.72 41.68
CA PHE A 488 -21.27 -8.28 41.73
C PHE A 488 -22.53 -7.46 41.47
N SER A 489 -22.65 -6.30 42.13
CA SER A 489 -23.83 -5.42 42.12
C SER A 489 -23.46 -3.92 42.00
N GLY A 490 -22.29 -3.63 41.43
CA GLY A 490 -21.84 -2.26 41.18
C GLY A 490 -22.74 -1.50 40.19
N GLU A 491 -22.42 -0.22 39.96
CA GLU A 491 -23.11 0.58 38.95
C GLU A 491 -23.03 -0.08 37.57
N ARG A 492 -24.12 -0.01 36.81
CA ARG A 492 -24.20 -0.62 35.47
C ARG A 492 -24.61 0.40 34.43
N HIS A 493 -23.85 0.48 33.35
CA HIS A 493 -24.12 1.40 32.25
C HIS A 493 -24.19 0.64 30.93
N LEU A 494 -25.23 0.95 30.14
CA LEU A 494 -25.38 0.50 28.77
C LEU A 494 -25.15 1.71 27.86
N HIS A 495 -24.24 1.55 26.90
CA HIS A 495 -23.88 2.59 25.95
C HIS A 495 -24.27 2.19 24.53
N ALA A 496 -24.83 3.14 23.79
CA ALA A 496 -25.03 3.03 22.35
C ALA A 496 -24.29 4.16 21.64
N TYR A 497 -23.56 3.79 20.58
CA TYR A 497 -22.85 4.70 19.71
C TYR A 497 -23.33 4.52 18.28
N VAL A 498 -23.64 5.62 17.60
CA VAL A 498 -24.01 5.64 16.19
C VAL A 498 -22.88 6.34 15.44
N ALA A 499 -22.12 5.59 14.65
CA ALA A 499 -21.09 6.11 13.80
C ALA A 499 -21.68 6.60 12.46
N HIS A 500 -21.01 7.57 11.84
CA HIS A 500 -21.34 8.07 10.51
C HIS A 500 -20.14 7.87 9.58
N GLU A 501 -20.42 7.44 8.36
CA GLU A 501 -19.44 7.23 7.29
C GLU A 501 -19.99 7.82 6.00
N PHE A 502 -19.14 8.54 5.27
CA PHE A 502 -19.48 9.10 3.96
C PHE A 502 -18.72 8.31 2.90
N ALA A 503 -19.26 8.25 1.67
CA ALA A 503 -18.59 7.54 0.59
C ALA A 503 -17.16 8.07 0.37
N GLY A 504 -16.17 7.18 0.45
CA GLY A 504 -14.75 7.54 0.30
C GLY A 504 -14.06 8.09 1.56
N ALA A 505 -14.77 8.23 2.69
CA ALA A 505 -14.21 8.63 3.97
C ALA A 505 -14.42 7.54 5.02
N SER A 506 -13.34 7.09 5.65
CA SER A 506 -13.43 6.16 6.79
C SER A 506 -14.10 6.83 7.98
N GLY A 507 -14.90 6.08 8.72
CA GLY A 507 -15.47 6.52 9.99
C GLY A 507 -14.42 6.80 11.06
N VAL A 508 -14.87 7.35 12.18
CA VAL A 508 -14.01 7.63 13.34
C VAL A 508 -13.48 6.32 13.92
N ALA A 509 -12.16 6.14 13.91
CA ALA A 509 -11.50 5.04 14.61
C ALA A 509 -11.62 5.24 16.13
N LEU A 510 -11.96 4.17 16.84
CA LEU A 510 -12.24 4.21 18.28
C LEU A 510 -11.17 3.46 19.07
N GLN A 511 -10.88 3.94 20.27
CA GLN A 511 -9.98 3.27 21.21
C GLN A 511 -10.56 3.26 22.63
N LEU A 512 -10.58 2.09 23.27
CA LEU A 512 -10.87 1.97 24.70
C LEU A 512 -9.59 2.24 25.47
N THR A 513 -9.59 3.30 26.26
CA THR A 513 -8.45 3.75 27.05
C THR A 513 -8.72 3.53 28.53
N ALA A 514 -7.80 2.85 29.23
CA ALA A 514 -7.82 2.65 30.67
C ALA A 514 -6.54 3.24 31.28
N ARG A 515 -6.68 4.22 32.17
CA ARG A 515 -5.58 4.93 32.83
C ARG A 515 -5.64 4.71 34.33
N ALA A 516 -4.52 4.43 34.97
CA ALA A 516 -4.39 4.45 36.44
C ALA A 516 -3.71 5.73 36.91
N ARG A 517 -4.07 6.23 38.10
CA ARG A 517 -3.30 7.29 38.75
C ARG A 517 -2.05 6.73 39.42
N GLN A 518 -1.18 7.62 39.86
CA GLN A 518 -0.02 7.25 40.67
C GLN A 518 -0.49 6.53 41.94
N PHE A 519 0.18 5.44 42.32
CA PHE A 519 -0.10 4.67 43.55
C PHE A 519 -1.51 4.08 43.64
N SER A 520 -2.15 3.90 42.48
CA SER A 520 -3.52 3.38 42.35
C SER A 520 -3.51 2.15 41.47
N SER A 521 -4.46 1.23 41.70
CA SER A 521 -4.60 0.03 40.89
C SER A 521 -6.05 -0.45 40.86
N TYR A 522 -6.48 -0.91 39.69
CA TYR A 522 -7.77 -1.57 39.51
C TYR A 522 -7.65 -2.65 38.44
N MET A 523 -8.57 -3.60 38.45
CA MET A 523 -8.64 -4.67 37.46
C MET A 523 -9.78 -4.39 36.48
N MET A 524 -9.49 -4.56 35.19
CA MET A 524 -10.45 -4.50 34.11
C MET A 524 -10.62 -5.88 33.49
N LEU A 525 -11.85 -6.38 33.44
CA LEU A 525 -12.20 -7.63 32.75
C LEU A 525 -13.00 -7.30 31.50
N LEU A 526 -12.64 -7.95 30.40
CA LEU A 526 -13.30 -7.84 29.11
C LEU A 526 -14.02 -9.16 28.83
N GLY A 527 -15.28 -9.08 28.41
CA GLY A 527 -16.10 -10.27 28.26
C GLY A 527 -17.36 -10.06 27.45
N LYS A 528 -18.20 -11.09 27.42
CA LYS A 528 -19.54 -11.04 26.83
C LYS A 528 -20.59 -11.02 27.92
N ILE A 529 -21.70 -10.33 27.67
CA ILE A 529 -22.88 -10.41 28.52
C ILE A 529 -23.72 -11.59 28.04
N GLY A 530 -23.90 -12.58 28.91
CA GLY A 530 -24.68 -13.79 28.66
C GLY A 530 -26.10 -13.70 29.22
N PRO A 531 -26.90 -14.76 29.02
CA PRO A 531 -28.26 -14.83 29.56
C PRO A 531 -28.28 -14.85 31.10
N ALA A 532 -29.45 -14.52 31.67
CA ALA A 532 -29.71 -14.59 33.11
C ALA A 532 -28.69 -13.85 33.99
N ALA A 533 -28.33 -12.61 33.61
CA ALA A 533 -27.41 -11.76 34.36
C ALA A 533 -25.99 -12.36 34.52
N THR A 534 -25.54 -13.15 33.53
CA THR A 534 -24.19 -13.75 33.54
C THR A 534 -23.21 -12.87 32.77
N PHE A 535 -22.01 -12.65 33.33
CA PHE A 535 -20.87 -12.10 32.61
C PHE A 535 -19.91 -13.25 32.27
N VAL A 536 -19.39 -13.28 31.04
CA VAL A 536 -18.44 -14.29 30.59
C VAL A 536 -17.10 -13.60 30.33
N PRO A 537 -16.21 -13.52 31.34
CA PRO A 537 -14.90 -12.91 31.17
C PRO A 537 -14.06 -13.70 30.17
N LYS A 538 -13.32 -13.00 29.32
CA LYS A 538 -12.38 -13.57 28.34
C LYS A 538 -10.95 -13.14 28.60
N HIS A 539 -10.77 -11.88 28.97
CA HIS A 539 -9.48 -11.29 29.27
C HIS A 539 -9.59 -10.46 30.54
N ALA A 540 -8.50 -10.40 31.30
CA ALA A 540 -8.39 -9.56 32.48
C ALA A 540 -7.02 -8.88 32.48
N ILE A 541 -6.98 -7.66 32.97
CA ILE A 541 -5.74 -6.89 33.12
C ILE A 541 -5.82 -6.04 34.38
N ILE A 542 -4.69 -5.90 35.07
CA ILE A 542 -4.52 -4.97 36.17
C ILE A 542 -3.84 -3.72 35.62
N VAL A 543 -4.46 -2.56 35.81
CA VAL A 543 -3.92 -1.26 35.41
C VAL A 543 -3.45 -0.55 36.67
N GLN A 544 -2.16 -0.19 36.76
CA GLN A 544 -1.58 0.34 38.00
C GLN A 544 -0.57 1.48 37.77
N ASN A 545 -0.35 2.33 38.78
CA ASN A 545 0.80 3.24 38.83
C ASN A 545 1.13 4.05 37.55
N LYS A 546 0.20 4.88 37.08
CA LYS A 546 0.34 5.68 35.83
C LYS A 546 0.34 4.85 34.54
N ASP A 547 -0.03 3.57 34.58
CA ASP A 547 -0.28 2.79 33.38
C ASP A 547 -1.36 3.45 32.52
N GLU A 548 -1.11 3.44 31.21
CA GLU A 548 -2.08 3.77 30.17
C GLU A 548 -2.19 2.59 29.22
N LEU A 549 -3.36 1.96 29.20
CA LEU A 549 -3.71 0.88 28.30
C LEU A 549 -4.64 1.42 27.22
N VAL A 550 -4.23 1.28 25.97
CA VAL A 550 -5.02 1.70 24.79
C VAL A 550 -5.36 0.47 23.97
N ILE A 551 -6.64 0.19 23.80
CA ILE A 551 -7.16 -0.94 23.03
C ILE A 551 -7.93 -0.41 21.83
N PRO A 552 -7.40 -0.53 20.60
CA PRO A 552 -8.14 -0.18 19.39
C PRO A 552 -9.42 -1.01 19.27
N ILE A 553 -10.56 -0.36 19.01
CA ILE A 553 -11.82 -1.04 18.72
C ILE A 553 -11.99 -1.13 17.22
N THR A 554 -11.85 -2.34 16.69
CA THR A 554 -12.19 -2.63 15.30
C THR A 554 -13.71 -2.71 15.17
N SER A 555 -14.35 -1.62 14.75
CA SER A 555 -15.74 -1.63 14.32
C SER A 555 -15.85 -2.36 12.98
N GLN A 556 -16.03 -3.69 13.02
CA GLN A 556 -16.36 -4.43 11.81
C GLN A 556 -17.79 -4.06 11.39
N GLN A 557 -17.93 -3.44 10.22
CA GLN A 557 -19.23 -3.20 9.62
C GLN A 557 -19.84 -4.55 9.27
N LEU A 558 -21.00 -4.88 9.87
CA LEU A 558 -21.76 -6.03 9.44
C LEU A 558 -22.39 -5.68 8.07
N PRO A 559 -22.16 -6.47 7.01
CA PRO A 559 -22.81 -6.23 5.73
C PRO A 559 -24.32 -6.22 5.90
N THR A 560 -25.01 -5.37 5.13
CA THR A 560 -26.47 -5.26 5.21
C THR A 560 -27.14 -6.61 4.90
N ALA A 561 -28.41 -6.77 5.27
CA ALA A 561 -29.17 -7.99 4.98
C ALA A 561 -29.09 -8.39 3.49
N LYS A 562 -29.12 -7.38 2.60
CA LYS A 562 -29.02 -7.53 1.16
C LYS A 562 -27.60 -7.89 0.71
N GLU A 563 -26.60 -7.07 1.04
CA GLU A 563 -25.21 -7.31 0.59
C GLU A 563 -24.65 -8.65 1.05
N PHE A 564 -25.00 -9.10 2.26
CA PHE A 564 -24.61 -10.43 2.71
C PHE A 564 -25.32 -11.54 1.93
N ARG A 565 -26.60 -11.37 1.53
CA ARG A 565 -27.27 -12.35 0.69
C ARG A 565 -26.57 -12.44 -0.66
N ASP A 566 -26.35 -11.29 -1.29
CA ASP A 566 -25.70 -11.18 -2.60
C ASP A 566 -24.26 -11.76 -2.56
N ALA A 567 -23.52 -11.53 -1.48
CA ALA A 567 -22.15 -12.03 -1.30
C ALA A 567 -22.07 -13.54 -0.99
N VAL A 568 -23.11 -14.12 -0.39
CA VAL A 568 -23.14 -15.54 0.01
C VAL A 568 -23.82 -16.40 -1.05
N GLU A 569 -24.58 -15.82 -1.97
CA GLU A 569 -25.31 -16.51 -3.03
C GLU A 569 -24.40 -17.29 -3.99
N SER A 570 -23.17 -16.82 -4.20
CA SER A 570 -22.15 -17.48 -5.04
C SER A 570 -21.34 -18.57 -4.32
N LEU A 571 -21.49 -18.73 -3.00
CA LEU A 571 -20.74 -19.70 -2.20
C LEU A 571 -21.40 -21.09 -2.21
N SER A 572 -20.63 -22.13 -1.89
CA SER A 572 -21.16 -23.50 -1.80
C SER A 572 -22.17 -23.65 -0.63
N PRO A 573 -23.12 -24.58 -0.67
CA PRO A 573 -24.15 -24.73 0.37
C PRO A 573 -23.60 -24.88 1.80
N GLU A 574 -22.44 -25.52 1.97
CA GLU A 574 -21.76 -25.67 3.26
C GLU A 574 -21.16 -24.35 3.74
N GLN A 575 -20.54 -23.58 2.84
CA GLN A 575 -20.03 -22.24 3.11
C GLN A 575 -21.17 -21.24 3.40
N GLN A 576 -22.30 -21.34 2.69
CA GLN A 576 -23.50 -20.54 2.98
C GLN A 576 -24.05 -20.83 4.38
N ARG A 577 -24.10 -22.12 4.76
CA ARG A 577 -24.57 -22.54 6.08
C ARG A 577 -23.63 -22.04 7.19
N PHE A 578 -22.31 -22.14 6.98
CA PHE A 578 -21.30 -21.59 7.88
C PHE A 578 -21.41 -20.06 7.98
N ALA A 579 -21.50 -19.34 6.85
CA ALA A 579 -21.65 -17.89 6.83
C ALA A 579 -22.95 -17.43 7.52
N ARG A 580 -24.09 -18.13 7.30
CA ARG A 580 -25.36 -17.84 7.97
C ARG A 580 -25.30 -18.11 9.48
N ALA A 581 -24.65 -19.20 9.90
CA ALA A 581 -24.42 -19.51 11.31
C ALA A 581 -23.44 -18.50 11.96
N TYR A 582 -22.40 -18.10 11.24
CA TYR A 582 -21.46 -17.07 11.67
C TYR A 582 -22.15 -15.70 11.79
N ARG A 583 -23.03 -15.36 10.83
CA ARG A 583 -23.87 -14.16 10.88
C ARG A 583 -24.88 -14.21 12.02
N SER A 584 -25.54 -15.36 12.25
CA SER A 584 -26.45 -15.50 13.39
C SER A 584 -25.70 -15.39 14.72
N MET A 585 -24.47 -15.92 14.80
CA MET A 585 -23.59 -15.76 15.97
C MET A 585 -23.09 -14.31 16.14
N GLN A 586 -22.79 -13.59 15.06
CA GLN A 586 -22.46 -12.17 15.07
C GLN A 586 -23.65 -11.32 15.54
N LEU A 587 -24.88 -11.75 15.22
CA LEU A 587 -26.13 -11.15 15.68
C LEU A 587 -26.50 -11.55 17.13
N GLU A 588 -26.11 -12.75 17.58
CA GLU A 588 -26.41 -13.31 18.92
C GLU A 588 -25.50 -12.79 20.04
N GLY A 589 -24.47 -11.99 19.76
CA GLY A 589 -23.55 -11.53 20.81
C GLY A 589 -22.79 -10.27 20.47
N SER A 590 -23.50 -9.16 20.24
CA SER A 590 -22.90 -7.84 20.01
C SER A 590 -22.63 -7.04 21.30
N LEU A 591 -23.11 -7.50 22.46
CA LEU A 591 -22.87 -6.82 23.74
C LEU A 591 -21.53 -7.26 24.36
N PHE A 592 -20.49 -6.51 24.01
CA PHE A 592 -19.22 -6.53 24.71
C PHE A 592 -19.37 -5.84 26.08
N GLY A 593 -18.86 -6.48 27.14
CA GLY A 593 -18.91 -5.96 28.50
C GLY A 593 -17.52 -5.67 29.05
N VAL A 594 -17.41 -4.55 29.76
CA VAL A 594 -16.24 -4.16 30.54
C VAL A 594 -16.65 -4.17 32.01
N LEU A 595 -16.00 -4.98 32.83
CA LEU A 595 -16.20 -5.04 34.28
C LEU A 595 -14.97 -4.46 34.98
N LEU A 596 -15.20 -3.48 35.86
CA LEU A 596 -14.14 -2.81 36.62
C LEU A 596 -14.21 -3.25 38.08
N ILE A 597 -13.09 -3.73 38.62
CA ILE A 597 -12.97 -4.22 39.99
C ILE A 597 -11.89 -3.41 40.71
N GLN A 598 -12.26 -2.75 41.79
CA GLN A 598 -11.32 -2.01 42.65
C GLN A 598 -10.56 -3.00 43.52
N LEU A 599 -9.23 -2.93 43.54
CA LEU A 599 -8.41 -3.96 44.19
C LEU A 599 -8.23 -3.72 45.70
N LYS A 600 -8.06 -2.47 46.15
CA LYS A 600 -7.81 -2.16 47.58
C LYS A 600 -8.87 -2.73 48.53
N PRO A 601 -10.19 -2.55 48.31
CA PRO A 601 -11.20 -3.14 49.19
C PRO A 601 -11.17 -4.68 49.23
N GLN A 602 -10.79 -5.30 48.11
CA GLN A 602 -10.70 -6.76 48.04
C GLN A 602 -9.47 -7.27 48.79
N LEU A 603 -8.35 -6.54 48.72
CA LEU A 603 -7.16 -6.84 49.54
C LEU A 603 -7.44 -6.65 51.02
N GLU A 604 -8.11 -5.58 51.43
CA GLU A 604 -8.49 -5.37 52.83
C GLU A 604 -9.34 -6.53 53.35
N THR A 605 -10.33 -6.96 52.55
CA THR A 605 -11.17 -8.12 52.88
C THR A 605 -10.35 -9.41 52.95
N LEU A 606 -9.46 -9.66 51.99
CA LEU A 606 -8.60 -10.84 51.93
C LEU A 606 -7.64 -10.94 53.13
N LEU A 607 -7.15 -9.79 53.61
CA LEU A 607 -6.17 -9.70 54.70
C LEU A 607 -6.82 -9.57 56.09
N ASN A 608 -8.15 -9.65 56.17
CA ASN A 608 -8.94 -9.43 57.39
C ASN A 608 -8.74 -8.03 58.02
N LEU A 609 -8.51 -7.02 57.17
CA LEU A 609 -8.37 -5.62 57.56
C LEU A 609 -9.71 -4.88 57.49
N PRO A 610 -9.95 -3.91 58.40
CA PRO A 610 -11.10 -3.00 58.27
C PRO A 610 -11.05 -2.21 56.96
N PRO A 611 -12.21 -1.75 56.43
CA PRO A 611 -12.25 -0.87 55.29
C PRO A 611 -11.36 0.37 55.46
N ASP A 612 -10.72 0.79 54.38
CA ASP A 612 -9.82 1.95 54.26
C ASP A 612 -8.48 1.86 55.01
N SER A 613 -8.14 0.69 55.58
CA SER A 613 -6.85 0.47 56.25
C SER A 613 -5.66 0.66 55.31
N LEU A 614 -5.80 0.30 54.03
CA LEU A 614 -4.72 0.42 53.04
C LEU A 614 -4.69 1.77 52.31
N THR A 615 -5.66 2.66 52.57
CA THR A 615 -5.80 3.93 51.82
C THR A 615 -4.57 4.83 51.95
N LYS A 616 -3.94 4.88 53.14
CA LYS A 616 -2.73 5.69 53.42
C LYS A 616 -1.43 4.91 53.27
N GLU A 617 -1.50 3.61 53.05
CA GLU A 617 -0.37 2.67 53.10
C GLU A 617 0.12 2.33 51.68
N ILE A 618 0.73 3.32 51.03
CA ILE A 618 1.12 3.24 49.61
C ILE A 618 2.15 2.13 49.39
N GLU A 619 3.24 2.15 50.15
CA GLU A 619 4.34 1.19 50.02
C GLU A 619 3.88 -0.24 50.32
N LEU A 620 3.14 -0.43 51.42
CA LEU A 620 2.58 -1.72 51.79
C LEU A 620 1.66 -2.28 50.71
N THR A 621 0.79 -1.44 50.13
CA THR A 621 -0.12 -1.87 49.06
C THR A 621 0.65 -2.33 47.82
N GLN A 622 1.73 -1.61 47.44
CA GLN A 622 2.57 -2.00 46.31
C GLN A 622 3.32 -3.31 46.57
N GLN A 623 3.87 -3.48 47.77
CA GLN A 623 4.53 -4.72 48.18
C GLN A 623 3.54 -5.90 48.17
N LEU A 624 2.33 -5.73 48.71
CA LEU A 624 1.28 -6.74 48.70
C LEU A 624 0.90 -7.17 47.27
N LEU A 625 0.66 -6.21 46.38
CA LEU A 625 0.34 -6.51 44.98
C LEU A 625 1.49 -7.25 44.30
N ASN A 626 2.73 -6.84 44.53
CA ASN A 626 3.90 -7.52 43.99
C ASN A 626 4.01 -8.98 44.50
N LEU A 627 3.85 -9.18 45.81
CA LEU A 627 3.88 -10.51 46.42
C LEU A 627 2.80 -11.44 45.85
N PHE A 628 1.58 -10.93 45.61
CA PHE A 628 0.50 -11.73 45.04
C PHE A 628 0.67 -11.99 43.54
N ILE A 629 1.17 -11.02 42.78
CA ILE A 629 1.23 -11.10 41.31
C ILE A 629 2.52 -11.78 40.84
N GLU A 630 3.69 -11.29 41.26
CA GLU A 630 4.99 -11.78 40.78
C GLU A 630 5.43 -13.03 41.55
N HIS A 631 5.24 -13.03 42.87
CA HIS A 631 5.74 -14.09 43.75
C HIS A 631 4.69 -15.14 44.13
N GLN A 632 3.42 -14.93 43.76
CA GLN A 632 2.29 -15.84 44.01
C GLN A 632 2.19 -16.35 45.46
N ILE A 633 2.49 -15.48 46.42
CA ILE A 633 2.46 -15.82 47.85
C ILE A 633 1.02 -16.10 48.29
N PRO A 634 0.73 -17.23 48.97
CA PRO A 634 -0.59 -17.51 49.52
C PRO A 634 -1.06 -16.42 50.49
N SER A 635 -2.33 -16.02 50.39
CA SER A 635 -2.92 -14.97 51.25
C SER A 635 -2.88 -15.31 52.73
N ASP A 636 -2.96 -16.59 53.09
CA ASP A 636 -2.99 -17.04 54.48
C ASP A 636 -1.71 -16.65 55.25
N LEU A 637 -0.58 -16.54 54.55
CA LEU A 637 0.71 -16.13 55.14
C LEU A 637 0.80 -14.62 55.41
N LEU A 638 -0.07 -13.85 54.77
CA LEU A 638 -0.08 -12.38 54.82
C LEU A 638 -1.27 -11.83 55.62
N SER A 639 -2.35 -12.61 55.75
CA SER A 639 -3.58 -12.21 56.42
C SER A 639 -3.43 -12.11 57.95
N PHE A 640 -4.21 -11.22 58.57
CA PHE A 640 -4.28 -11.16 60.02
C PHE A 640 -5.07 -12.35 60.60
N GLY A 641 -4.39 -13.18 61.41
CA GLY A 641 -4.96 -14.36 62.07
C GLY A 641 -5.27 -14.20 63.57
N GLY A 642 -5.24 -12.97 64.10
CA GLY A 642 -5.49 -12.69 65.53
C GLY A 642 -6.97 -12.46 65.87
N ASP A 643 -7.25 -11.89 67.05
CA ASP A 643 -8.61 -11.63 67.52
C ASP A 643 -9.39 -10.72 66.53
N PRO A 644 -10.57 -11.13 66.02
CA PRO A 644 -11.41 -10.31 65.14
C PRO A 644 -11.76 -8.93 65.71
N SER A 645 -11.77 -8.77 67.04
CA SER A 645 -12.06 -7.52 67.74
C SER A 645 -10.84 -6.60 67.94
N ALA A 646 -9.64 -7.03 67.52
CA ALA A 646 -8.42 -6.22 67.57
C ALA A 646 -8.56 -4.90 66.80
N SER A 647 -7.82 -3.87 67.23
CA SER A 647 -7.87 -2.55 66.62
C SER A 647 -7.32 -2.55 65.19
N ALA A 648 -7.76 -1.58 64.38
CA ALA A 648 -7.29 -1.46 62.99
C ALA A 648 -5.76 -1.30 62.89
N ALA A 649 -5.15 -0.60 63.84
CA ALA A 649 -3.70 -0.39 63.90
C ALA A 649 -2.96 -1.71 64.19
N GLU A 650 -3.41 -2.48 65.17
CA GLU A 650 -2.81 -3.78 65.51
C GLU A 650 -2.89 -4.77 64.35
N LYS A 651 -4.04 -4.79 63.64
CA LYS A 651 -4.22 -5.63 62.45
C LYS A 651 -3.28 -5.23 61.32
N LEU A 652 -3.15 -3.93 61.07
CA LEU A 652 -2.29 -3.40 60.03
C LEU A 652 -0.80 -3.64 60.31
N ASP A 653 -0.36 -3.44 61.55
CA ASP A 653 1.03 -3.65 61.96
C ASP A 653 1.43 -5.13 61.86
N ALA A 654 0.51 -6.05 62.19
CA ALA A 654 0.74 -7.48 62.01
C ALA A 654 0.90 -7.85 60.52
N VAL A 655 0.02 -7.36 59.64
CA VAL A 655 0.15 -7.57 58.19
C VAL A 655 1.45 -6.96 57.65
N ARG A 656 1.83 -5.76 58.11
CA ARG A 656 3.11 -5.12 57.74
C ARG A 656 4.30 -5.99 58.14
N ALA A 657 4.30 -6.54 59.36
CA ALA A 657 5.36 -7.42 59.82
C ALA A 657 5.44 -8.73 59.01
N HIS A 658 4.30 -9.30 58.61
CA HIS A 658 4.27 -10.48 57.73
C HIS A 658 4.87 -10.19 56.36
N VAL A 659 4.49 -9.06 55.74
CA VAL A 659 5.04 -8.62 54.46
C VAL A 659 6.54 -8.38 54.56
N GLU A 660 7.00 -7.67 55.59
CA GLU A 660 8.43 -7.35 55.78
C GLU A 660 9.28 -8.61 55.95
N ALA A 661 8.79 -9.60 56.70
CA ALA A 661 9.48 -10.88 56.87
C ALA A 661 9.67 -11.63 55.54
N ILE A 662 8.62 -11.67 54.71
CA ILE A 662 8.66 -12.35 53.41
C ILE A 662 9.54 -11.59 52.41
N VAL A 663 9.41 -10.25 52.35
CA VAL A 663 10.25 -9.42 51.47
C VAL A 663 11.73 -9.53 51.86
N SER A 664 12.05 -9.55 53.16
CA SER A 664 13.41 -9.76 53.66
C SER A 664 13.97 -11.12 53.22
N MET A 665 13.17 -12.18 53.31
CA MET A 665 13.55 -13.51 52.85
C MET A 665 13.80 -13.54 51.33
N LEU A 666 12.91 -12.94 50.53
CA LEU A 666 13.05 -12.88 49.08
C LEU A 666 14.30 -12.08 48.65
N ASN A 667 14.58 -10.97 49.32
CA ASN A 667 15.77 -10.16 49.03
C ASN A 667 17.06 -10.90 49.36
N LYS A 668 17.11 -11.68 50.45
CA LYS A 668 18.24 -12.55 50.77
C LYS A 668 18.44 -13.63 49.70
N ALA A 669 17.36 -14.30 49.29
CA ALA A 669 17.42 -15.32 48.24
C ALA A 669 17.90 -14.75 46.90
N LYS A 670 17.40 -13.57 46.49
CA LYS A 670 17.88 -12.87 45.29
C LYS A 670 19.36 -12.50 45.39
N ALA A 671 19.82 -12.02 46.54
CA ALA A 671 21.23 -11.67 46.75
C ALA A 671 22.16 -12.88 46.71
N ASP A 672 21.70 -14.04 47.20
CA ASP A 672 22.46 -15.29 47.14
C ASP A 672 22.47 -15.86 45.70
N GLU A 673 21.37 -15.75 44.95
CA GLU A 673 21.31 -16.15 43.54
C GLU A 673 22.24 -15.31 42.65
N VAL A 674 22.29 -13.98 42.87
CA VAL A 674 23.24 -13.09 42.18
C VAL A 674 24.68 -13.49 42.51
N ARG A 675 24.99 -13.76 43.78
CA ARG A 675 26.34 -14.18 44.21
C ARG A 675 26.75 -15.52 43.61
N ASP A 676 25.83 -16.48 43.53
CA ASP A 676 26.05 -17.78 42.90
C ASP A 676 26.25 -17.64 41.38
N ALA A 677 25.50 -16.74 40.73
CA ALA A 677 25.66 -16.41 39.31
C ALA A 677 27.01 -15.74 39.03
N GLU A 678 27.44 -14.78 39.87
CA GLU A 678 28.76 -14.14 39.80
C GLU A 678 29.89 -15.15 39.98
N GLN A 679 29.75 -16.08 40.93
CA GLN A 679 30.71 -17.18 41.13
C GLN A 679 30.76 -18.13 39.92
N ARG A 680 29.61 -18.55 39.38
CA ARG A 680 29.54 -19.39 38.17
C ARG A 680 30.10 -18.68 36.93
N PHE A 681 29.87 -17.37 36.81
CA PHE A 681 30.47 -16.55 35.76
C PHE A 681 32.00 -16.49 35.91
N GLY A 682 32.51 -16.29 37.13
CA GLY A 682 33.94 -16.34 37.43
C GLY A 682 34.59 -17.71 37.15
N TYR A 683 33.90 -18.82 37.45
CA TYR A 683 34.41 -20.17 37.14
C TYR A 683 34.40 -20.51 35.64
N SER A 684 33.48 -19.95 34.86
CA SER A 684 33.39 -20.18 33.40
C SER A 684 34.28 -19.25 32.58
N HIS A 685 34.74 -18.14 33.15
CA HIS A 685 35.62 -17.16 32.51
C HIS A 685 36.82 -16.80 33.42
N PRO A 686 37.78 -17.72 33.62
CA PRO A 686 38.91 -17.52 34.53
C PRO A 686 39.84 -16.34 34.15
N GLU A 687 39.78 -15.84 32.91
CA GLU A 687 40.51 -14.65 32.46
C GLU A 687 39.93 -13.34 33.04
N ALA A 688 38.65 -13.31 33.44
CA ALA A 688 38.02 -12.13 34.04
C ALA A 688 38.43 -11.91 35.50
N SER A 689 38.85 -12.96 36.21
CA SER A 689 39.30 -12.89 37.60
C SER A 689 40.70 -12.27 37.81
N LEU A 690 41.46 -12.03 36.72
CA LEU A 690 42.80 -11.42 36.77
C LEU A 690 42.77 -9.87 36.68
N PHE A 691 41.62 -9.29 36.34
CA PHE A 691 41.42 -7.85 36.38
C PHE A 691 40.39 -7.52 37.46
N GLY A 692 40.87 -6.99 38.58
CA GLY A 692 40.04 -6.63 39.73
C GLY A 692 38.85 -5.76 39.35
N SER A 693 37.73 -6.00 40.03
CA SER A 693 36.48 -5.25 39.96
C SER A 693 36.72 -3.72 40.01
N PRO A 694 36.13 -2.92 39.09
CA PRO A 694 36.17 -1.47 39.21
C PRO A 694 35.17 -1.01 40.27
N GLU A 695 35.62 -0.23 41.24
CA GLU A 695 34.75 0.47 42.19
C GLU A 695 33.81 1.46 41.47
N PRO A 696 32.57 1.62 41.94
CA PRO A 696 31.64 2.58 41.35
C PRO A 696 31.94 3.98 41.89
N SER A 697 32.72 4.76 41.15
CA SER A 697 32.88 6.19 41.39
C SER A 697 32.19 6.99 40.29
N PHE A 698 30.90 7.30 40.48
CA PHE A 698 30.30 8.47 39.85
C PHE A 698 29.34 9.15 40.83
N SER A 699 29.91 10.07 41.60
CA SER A 699 29.15 11.11 42.29
C SER A 699 28.70 12.15 41.27
N PHE A 700 27.40 12.28 41.04
CA PHE A 700 26.83 13.49 40.49
C PHE A 700 26.50 14.42 41.66
N CYS A 701 27.26 15.51 41.80
CA CYS A 701 26.86 16.64 42.64
C CYS A 701 26.76 17.91 41.78
N SER A 702 25.68 18.62 42.02
CA SER A 702 25.14 19.79 41.33
C SER A 702 25.95 21.07 41.52
N SER A 703 25.99 21.92 40.49
CA SER A 703 25.81 23.38 40.56
C SER A 703 25.62 23.90 39.11
N ALA A 704 24.45 24.37 38.67
CA ALA A 704 23.67 25.59 39.00
C ALA A 704 24.14 26.85 38.22
N SER A 705 23.32 27.30 37.26
CA SER A 705 22.94 28.71 36.90
C SER A 705 22.45 28.79 35.42
N PHE A 706 21.15 28.97 35.17
CA PHE A 706 20.40 30.23 34.93
C PHE A 706 20.77 31.00 33.63
N CYS A 707 19.88 30.99 32.62
CA CYS A 707 19.13 32.18 32.10
C CYS A 707 18.51 31.98 30.70
N SER A 708 17.31 32.57 30.56
CA SER A 708 16.61 33.08 29.37
C SER A 708 16.25 32.13 28.21
N SER A 709 14.97 31.77 28.10
CA SER A 709 13.95 32.38 27.20
C SER A 709 12.62 31.67 27.37
#